data_AF-A0AAW0RB83-F1
#
_entry.id   AF-A0AAW0RB83-F1
#
_cell.length_a   1.000
_cell.length_b   1.000
_cell.length_c   1.000
_cell.angle_alpha   90.00
_cell.angle_beta   90.00
_cell.angle_gamma   90.00
#
_symmetry.space_group_name_H-M   'P 1'
#
loop_
_entity.id
_entity.type
_entity.pdbx_description
1 polymer ?
#
loop_
_entity_poly.entity_id
_entity_poly.type
_entity_poly.pdbx_seq_one_letter_code
_entity_poly.pdbx_strand_id
1 'polypeptide(L)'
;MASETADPAQAALAERERGNALYKAAESAYNQAVRLAPTDPRPLSNATAVKFEMGNYIGAAIFCEKVLKLLQSKPDPDLEQSVRVRMGKSYMLAKRPAQAAKAIGALPEASEDKRQIERSIQTAEASEKLFPDATKFRGEIRDRISRFKFSLQDEPVYDPVGHDDPEPEFNLEMAKSKQPDYSFLFAGIGDARNLFATLISIGLISSTSPHLGQTKYHFTLLDINPTVFARDLIMFRLLLDAKEASTETRSETLVALSYLFTAATMPAWAYSRVQTAIRGLLEELMADDIHPVLNAFYINTAHRAQIETHLQNWQKQPQDWYTTTEFLTHVQGKLLALKTGRMLGERPDQDNGAPPGCQSGSPDVLEYEDLGVMLPHTHLLKKHESRLVELLKEYRKKRTPGNKRSLEQYIQEQWKPNFTLIDFELERKRTSSSTPNISFTPHKTAALLWGNLPPGTLEKTVSGVLPHLEGFFDCVAGSLSAIMDHGQAKFEVVIGDMVSYFESAEQGLLRSEAHSKLAGSTTFPDRFDRIHMSNVPDYVGGAMATFLHALPILRPRKTSAVTSNVLRNTKVWPTHDSFLVDSLLLAGRAKAENTFSAALVPECAQMEKALESMGSVMVFSMKWTRQSTKALEWSKLMPRRSLEHWLHALFFRLCLPFPWVSDYDRRVMRPLNLTTLFRLVSHLFKMGYPAYWLSSILNDLASGEVSSTARPPRAPVTDAAEAKKIHPSKNISMRPFAIEYRVLLSLWQRLLPFGLLLQEAVAKQLPDPSTIREFKVKFIDINDAFFDAAAGEANPPDVGTMSSVLVFWNRTVNGQVPGEGKLRQSLLDEESVKSKSFLKSRLQKAGRPESEDTVHVVSTAQWKREDSTVSFWFPGEVIEGMMAGQDEWVACIWSTGSWTETASVLVGRETVAAGDTWC
;
A
#
# COMPACT_ATOMS: atom_id res chain seq x y z
N MET A 1 36.09 -42.59 -52.27
CA MET A 1 34.96 -42.96 -51.40
C MET A 1 34.25 -41.67 -51.02
N ALA A 2 33.08 -41.46 -51.61
CA ALA A 2 32.29 -40.24 -51.49
C ALA A 2 31.57 -40.20 -50.13
N SER A 3 31.56 -39.05 -49.46
CA SER A 3 30.72 -38.83 -48.29
C SER A 3 29.27 -38.73 -48.75
N GLU A 4 28.41 -39.63 -48.28
CA GLU A 4 26.96 -39.52 -48.45
C GLU A 4 26.48 -38.18 -47.86
N THR A 5 26.09 -37.26 -48.74
CA THR A 5 25.28 -36.11 -48.36
C THR A 5 23.90 -36.62 -47.97
N ALA A 6 23.59 -36.63 -46.68
CA ALA A 6 22.27 -37.00 -46.17
C ALA A 6 21.17 -36.20 -46.89
N ASP A 7 20.10 -36.88 -47.32
CA ASP A 7 18.94 -36.29 -47.98
C ASP A 7 18.37 -35.14 -47.12
N PRO A 8 18.30 -33.89 -47.63
CA PRO A 8 17.74 -32.75 -46.91
C PRO A 8 16.34 -33.00 -46.34
N ALA A 9 15.51 -33.81 -47.00
CA ALA A 9 14.17 -34.16 -46.51
C ALA A 9 14.22 -35.07 -45.28
N GLN A 10 15.12 -36.06 -45.27
CA GLN A 10 15.34 -36.93 -44.11
C GLN A 10 15.97 -36.16 -42.94
N ALA A 11 16.92 -35.26 -43.22
CA ALA A 11 17.51 -34.38 -42.21
C ALA A 11 16.46 -33.42 -41.59
N ALA A 12 15.57 -32.86 -42.42
CA ALA A 12 14.46 -32.03 -41.95
C ALA A 12 13.47 -32.82 -41.07
N LEU A 13 13.15 -34.06 -41.45
CA LEU A 13 12.30 -34.94 -40.67
C LEU A 13 12.92 -35.28 -39.30
N ALA A 14 14.22 -35.60 -39.27
CA ALA A 14 14.95 -35.88 -38.03
C ALA A 14 14.97 -34.68 -37.08
N GLU A 15 15.22 -33.47 -37.59
CA GLU A 15 15.17 -32.25 -36.77
C GLU A 15 13.75 -31.88 -36.33
N ARG A 16 12.73 -32.21 -37.14
CA ARG A 16 11.31 -32.07 -36.74
C ARG A 16 10.95 -33.04 -35.62
N GLU A 17 11.34 -34.31 -35.70
CA GLU A 17 11.10 -35.29 -34.63
C GLU A 17 11.86 -34.93 -33.36
N ARG A 18 13.10 -34.44 -33.49
CA ARG A 18 13.85 -33.85 -32.39
C ARG A 18 13.11 -32.67 -31.78
N GLY A 19 12.54 -31.80 -32.59
CA GLY A 19 11.67 -30.70 -32.13
C GLY A 19 10.42 -31.19 -31.41
N ASN A 20 9.75 -32.23 -31.93
CA ASN A 20 8.58 -32.83 -31.30
C ASN A 20 8.92 -33.38 -29.90
N ALA A 21 10.09 -34.01 -29.75
CA ALA A 21 10.60 -34.54 -28.49
C ALA A 21 11.04 -33.45 -27.49
N LEU A 22 11.50 -32.29 -27.98
CA LEU A 22 12.05 -31.21 -27.16
C LEU A 22 11.01 -30.20 -26.67
N TYR A 23 9.74 -30.35 -27.05
CA TYR A 23 8.61 -29.49 -26.67
C TYR A 23 8.93 -27.99 -26.73
N LYS A 24 9.36 -27.36 -25.63
CA LYS A 24 9.63 -25.91 -25.50
C LYS A 24 11.09 -25.49 -25.75
N ALA A 25 12.03 -26.44 -25.82
CA ALA A 25 13.41 -26.21 -26.28
C ALA A 25 13.57 -26.42 -27.80
N ALA A 26 12.45 -26.62 -28.49
CA ALA A 26 12.40 -27.03 -29.89
C ALA A 26 12.59 -25.88 -30.90
N GLU A 27 12.66 -24.62 -30.46
CA GLU A 27 12.76 -23.48 -31.40
C GLU A 27 13.96 -23.62 -32.34
N SER A 28 15.13 -24.01 -31.82
CA SER A 28 16.33 -24.23 -32.63
C SER A 28 16.13 -25.38 -33.64
N ALA A 29 15.59 -26.50 -33.18
CA ALA A 29 15.35 -27.70 -34.00
C ALA A 29 14.30 -27.44 -35.09
N TYR A 30 13.20 -26.74 -34.78
CA TYR A 30 12.21 -26.36 -35.78
C TYR A 30 12.72 -25.29 -36.74
N ASN A 31 13.50 -24.31 -36.28
CA ASN A 31 14.14 -23.35 -37.19
C ASN A 31 15.10 -24.06 -38.15
N GLN A 32 15.82 -25.08 -37.69
CA GLN A 32 16.67 -25.91 -38.53
C GLN A 32 15.85 -26.77 -39.49
N ALA A 33 14.75 -27.39 -39.05
CA ALA A 33 13.85 -28.15 -39.90
C ALA A 33 13.21 -27.27 -41.00
N VAL A 34 12.84 -26.02 -40.67
CA VAL A 34 12.34 -25.01 -41.64
C VAL A 34 13.41 -24.65 -42.67
N ARG A 35 14.69 -24.53 -42.27
CA ARG A 35 15.81 -24.27 -43.19
C ARG A 35 16.05 -25.46 -44.13
N LEU A 36 15.94 -26.68 -43.62
CA LEU A 36 16.18 -27.91 -44.39
C LEU A 36 15.02 -28.26 -45.33
N ALA A 37 13.78 -27.91 -44.98
CA ALA A 37 12.60 -28.14 -45.80
C ALA A 37 11.74 -26.85 -45.96
N PRO A 38 12.22 -25.83 -46.70
CA PRO A 38 11.57 -24.52 -46.77
C PRO A 38 10.21 -24.51 -47.48
N THR A 39 9.85 -25.60 -48.18
CA THR A 39 8.58 -25.74 -48.92
C THR A 39 7.59 -26.70 -48.24
N ASP A 40 7.93 -27.31 -47.10
CA ASP A 40 6.97 -28.08 -46.29
C ASP A 40 6.32 -27.13 -45.26
N PRO A 41 4.98 -26.99 -45.26
CA PRO A 41 4.28 -26.13 -44.31
C PRO A 41 4.35 -26.63 -42.85
N ARG A 42 4.60 -27.92 -42.60
CA ARG A 42 4.48 -28.54 -41.26
C ARG A 42 5.56 -28.12 -40.27
N PRO A 43 6.87 -28.12 -40.59
CA PRO A 43 7.90 -27.60 -39.68
C PRO A 43 7.66 -26.14 -39.28
N LEU A 44 7.19 -25.33 -40.24
CA LEU A 44 6.89 -23.92 -39.99
C LEU A 44 5.64 -23.76 -39.11
N SER A 45 4.60 -24.58 -39.31
CA SER A 45 3.44 -24.65 -38.40
C SER A 45 3.84 -25.01 -36.97
N ASN A 46 4.71 -26.00 -36.79
CA ASN A 46 5.21 -26.37 -35.46
C ASN A 46 5.99 -25.21 -34.80
N ALA A 47 6.81 -24.50 -35.57
CA ALA A 47 7.50 -23.30 -35.09
C ALA A 47 6.52 -22.20 -34.62
N THR A 48 5.34 -22.08 -35.27
CA THR A 48 4.33 -21.09 -34.82
C THR A 48 3.70 -21.47 -33.49
N ALA A 49 3.48 -22.77 -33.24
CA ALA A 49 3.01 -23.26 -31.94
C ALA A 49 4.01 -22.94 -30.83
N VAL A 50 5.31 -23.15 -31.06
CA VAL A 50 6.36 -22.81 -30.08
C VAL A 50 6.39 -21.31 -29.79
N LYS A 51 6.35 -20.46 -30.84
CA LYS A 51 6.32 -19.00 -30.65
C LYS A 51 5.09 -18.53 -29.89
N PHE A 52 3.93 -19.13 -30.15
CA PHE A 52 2.69 -18.86 -29.43
C PHE A 52 2.82 -19.23 -27.94
N GLU A 53 3.31 -20.44 -27.65
CA GLU A 53 3.52 -20.91 -26.28
C GLU A 53 4.50 -20.02 -25.51
N MET A 54 5.53 -19.49 -26.18
CA MET A 54 6.51 -18.56 -25.59
C MET A 54 6.01 -17.11 -25.46
N GLY A 55 4.77 -16.82 -25.87
CA GLY A 55 4.20 -15.47 -25.81
C GLY A 55 4.65 -14.52 -26.93
N ASN A 56 5.39 -15.00 -27.93
CA ASN A 56 5.77 -14.22 -29.12
C ASN A 56 4.65 -14.26 -30.16
N TYR A 57 3.53 -13.61 -29.86
CA TYR A 57 2.32 -13.68 -30.67
C TYR A 57 2.47 -13.04 -32.05
N ILE A 58 3.18 -11.91 -32.15
CA ILE A 58 3.44 -11.27 -33.45
C ILE A 58 4.33 -12.17 -34.31
N GLY A 59 5.38 -12.77 -33.74
CA GLY A 59 6.22 -13.74 -34.46
C GLY A 59 5.44 -14.99 -34.87
N ALA A 60 4.55 -15.49 -34.02
CA ALA A 60 3.68 -16.62 -34.33
C ALA A 60 2.74 -16.29 -35.51
N ALA A 61 2.10 -15.12 -35.49
CA ALA A 61 1.21 -14.67 -36.56
C ALA A 61 1.94 -14.51 -37.91
N ILE A 62 3.14 -13.91 -37.92
CA ILE A 62 3.97 -13.79 -39.12
C ILE A 62 4.31 -15.17 -39.71
N PHE A 63 4.61 -16.15 -38.86
CA PHE A 63 4.89 -17.49 -39.35
C PHE A 63 3.61 -18.18 -39.84
N CYS A 64 2.45 -17.92 -39.21
CA CYS A 64 1.16 -18.42 -39.70
C CYS A 64 0.86 -17.90 -41.11
N GLU A 65 1.09 -16.60 -41.38
CA GLU A 65 0.95 -16.04 -42.74
C GLU A 65 1.82 -16.76 -43.76
N LYS A 66 3.06 -17.11 -43.39
CA LYS A 66 3.97 -17.87 -44.27
C LYS A 66 3.46 -19.30 -44.51
N VAL A 67 2.93 -19.97 -43.49
CA VAL A 67 2.31 -21.30 -43.65
C VAL A 67 1.11 -21.21 -44.60
N LEU A 68 0.23 -20.23 -44.43
CA LEU A 68 -0.93 -20.03 -45.31
C LEU A 68 -0.52 -19.80 -46.78
N LYS A 69 0.59 -19.10 -47.03
CA LYS A 69 1.16 -18.96 -48.38
C LYS A 69 1.63 -20.29 -48.97
N LEU A 70 2.29 -21.13 -48.17
CA LEU A 70 2.72 -22.47 -48.62
C LEU A 70 1.52 -23.38 -48.93
N LEU A 71 0.46 -23.28 -48.14
CA LEU A 71 -0.78 -24.05 -48.33
C LEU A 71 -1.52 -23.73 -49.62
N GLN A 72 -1.32 -22.54 -50.22
CA GLN A 72 -1.84 -22.24 -51.56
C GLN A 72 -1.30 -23.22 -52.63
N SER A 73 -0.06 -23.68 -52.45
CA SER A 73 0.60 -24.64 -53.35
C SER A 73 0.43 -26.10 -52.92
N LYS A 74 0.16 -26.34 -51.63
CA LYS A 74 -0.03 -27.67 -51.03
C LYS A 74 -1.24 -27.63 -50.08
N PRO A 75 -2.48 -27.72 -50.60
CA PRO A 75 -3.68 -27.59 -49.79
C PRO A 75 -3.76 -28.65 -48.69
N ASP A 76 -4.01 -28.20 -47.47
CA ASP A 76 -4.26 -29.02 -46.28
C ASP A 76 -5.29 -28.25 -45.42
N PRO A 77 -6.60 -28.54 -45.60
CA PRO A 77 -7.67 -27.78 -44.96
C PRO A 77 -7.62 -27.81 -43.42
N ASP A 78 -7.22 -28.95 -42.84
CA ASP A 78 -7.13 -29.11 -41.38
C ASP A 78 -5.98 -28.25 -40.82
N LEU A 79 -4.83 -28.27 -41.50
CA LEU A 79 -3.69 -27.42 -41.15
C LEU A 79 -4.02 -25.95 -41.36
N GLU A 80 -4.70 -25.59 -42.45
CA GLU A 80 -5.16 -24.22 -42.71
C GLU A 80 -6.05 -23.71 -41.57
N GLN A 81 -7.06 -24.49 -41.17
CA GLN A 81 -7.95 -24.16 -40.06
C GLN A 81 -7.17 -23.96 -38.75
N SER A 82 -6.29 -24.89 -38.39
CA SER A 82 -5.48 -24.82 -37.17
C SER A 82 -4.60 -23.56 -37.15
N VAL A 83 -3.97 -23.22 -38.28
CA VAL A 83 -3.09 -22.07 -38.43
C VAL A 83 -3.88 -20.76 -38.35
N ARG A 84 -5.07 -20.68 -38.95
CA ARG A 84 -5.96 -19.51 -38.86
C ARG A 84 -6.45 -19.27 -37.45
N VAL A 85 -6.85 -20.30 -36.72
CA VAL A 85 -7.23 -20.20 -35.30
C VAL A 85 -6.06 -19.66 -34.48
N ARG A 86 -4.85 -20.23 -34.64
CA ARG A 86 -3.65 -19.76 -33.91
C ARG A 86 -3.29 -18.33 -34.27
N MET A 87 -3.44 -17.94 -35.54
CA MET A 87 -3.20 -16.57 -36.01
C MET A 87 -4.19 -15.58 -35.40
N GLY A 88 -5.49 -15.92 -35.38
CA GLY A 88 -6.54 -15.13 -34.73
C GLY A 88 -6.28 -14.93 -33.24
N LYS A 89 -6.00 -16.03 -32.51
CA LYS A 89 -5.63 -15.98 -31.08
C LYS A 89 -4.39 -15.12 -30.83
N SER A 90 -3.38 -15.24 -31.69
CA SER A 90 -2.14 -14.45 -31.59
C SER A 90 -2.41 -12.95 -31.73
N TYR A 91 -3.19 -12.54 -32.74
CA TYR A 91 -3.54 -11.12 -32.92
C TYR A 91 -4.41 -10.60 -31.77
N MET A 92 -5.37 -11.39 -31.27
CA MET A 92 -6.17 -10.98 -30.11
C MET A 92 -5.31 -10.71 -28.88
N LEU A 93 -4.44 -11.65 -28.51
CA LEU A 93 -3.56 -11.50 -27.34
C LEU A 93 -2.57 -10.33 -27.53
N ALA A 94 -2.21 -10.00 -28.77
CA ALA A 94 -1.38 -8.84 -29.12
C ALA A 94 -2.15 -7.52 -29.26
N LYS A 95 -3.42 -7.46 -28.82
CA LYS A 95 -4.31 -6.28 -28.92
C LYS A 95 -4.47 -5.77 -30.36
N ARG A 96 -4.72 -6.69 -31.28
CA ARG A 96 -4.89 -6.44 -32.73
C ARG A 96 -6.23 -7.04 -33.24
N PRO A 97 -7.39 -6.55 -32.74
CA PRO A 97 -8.69 -7.14 -33.05
C PRO A 97 -9.01 -7.17 -34.55
N ALA A 98 -8.71 -6.11 -35.29
CA ALA A 98 -8.93 -6.05 -36.73
C ALA A 98 -8.14 -7.13 -37.52
N GLN A 99 -6.87 -7.37 -37.16
CA GLN A 99 -6.10 -8.46 -37.78
C GLN A 99 -6.61 -9.84 -37.35
N ALA A 100 -7.09 -9.98 -36.10
CA ALA A 100 -7.71 -11.22 -35.64
C ALA A 100 -8.97 -11.55 -36.44
N ALA A 101 -9.86 -10.57 -36.67
CA ALA A 101 -11.06 -10.71 -37.49
C ALA A 101 -10.73 -11.20 -38.91
N LYS A 102 -9.72 -10.58 -39.54
CA LYS A 102 -9.24 -11.00 -40.87
C LYS A 102 -8.69 -12.43 -40.87
N ALA A 103 -7.97 -12.82 -39.82
CA ALA A 103 -7.36 -14.14 -39.71
C ALA A 103 -8.41 -15.27 -39.68
N ILE A 104 -9.49 -15.05 -38.93
CA ILE A 104 -10.55 -16.05 -38.71
C ILE A 104 -11.68 -15.99 -39.75
N GLY A 105 -11.73 -14.97 -40.62
CA GLY A 105 -12.85 -14.76 -41.54
C GLY A 105 -13.13 -15.95 -42.48
N ALA A 106 -12.10 -16.71 -42.86
CA ALA A 106 -12.22 -17.90 -43.69
C ALA A 106 -12.53 -19.20 -42.90
N LEU A 107 -12.66 -19.14 -41.58
CA LEU A 107 -13.07 -20.28 -40.77
C LEU A 107 -14.59 -20.55 -40.93
N PRO A 108 -15.04 -21.81 -40.83
CA PRO A 108 -16.45 -22.14 -40.85
C PRO A 108 -17.22 -21.47 -39.70
N GLU A 109 -18.45 -20.99 -39.95
CA GLU A 109 -19.33 -20.40 -38.93
C GLU A 109 -19.63 -21.35 -37.75
N ALA A 110 -19.67 -22.66 -38.03
CA ALA A 110 -19.88 -23.68 -37.02
C ALA A 110 -18.67 -23.85 -36.08
N SER A 111 -17.51 -23.27 -36.38
CA SER A 111 -16.29 -23.36 -35.56
C SER A 111 -16.49 -22.68 -34.20
N GLU A 112 -16.29 -23.43 -33.12
CA GLU A 112 -16.30 -22.90 -31.75
C GLU A 112 -15.16 -21.89 -31.54
N ASP A 113 -13.96 -22.18 -32.04
CA ASP A 113 -12.83 -21.26 -31.99
C ASP A 113 -13.14 -19.93 -32.69
N LYS A 114 -13.82 -19.97 -33.86
CA LYS A 114 -14.23 -18.75 -34.57
C LYS A 114 -15.15 -17.90 -33.69
N ARG A 115 -16.25 -18.49 -33.18
CA ARG A 115 -17.20 -17.78 -32.31
C ARG A 115 -16.52 -17.24 -31.05
N GLN A 116 -15.63 -18.01 -30.43
CA GLN A 116 -14.88 -17.57 -29.26
C GLN A 116 -14.04 -16.31 -29.55
N ILE A 117 -13.29 -16.34 -30.65
CA ILE A 117 -12.41 -15.22 -31.04
C ILE A 117 -13.26 -14.01 -31.45
N GLU A 118 -14.36 -14.20 -32.20
CA GLU A 118 -15.29 -13.13 -32.57
C GLU A 118 -15.90 -12.44 -31.35
N ARG A 119 -16.31 -13.20 -30.34
CA ARG A 119 -16.81 -12.62 -29.09
C ARG A 119 -15.74 -11.81 -28.36
N SER A 120 -14.51 -12.31 -28.33
CA SER A 120 -13.39 -11.58 -27.73
C SER A 120 -13.05 -10.29 -28.52
N ILE A 121 -13.21 -10.31 -29.86
CA ILE A 121 -13.08 -9.11 -30.71
C ILE A 121 -14.16 -8.10 -30.33
N GLN A 122 -15.43 -8.53 -30.29
CA GLN A 122 -16.57 -7.66 -29.98
C GLN A 122 -16.41 -6.95 -28.63
N THR A 123 -16.02 -7.67 -27.57
CA THR A 123 -15.82 -7.07 -26.25
C THR A 123 -14.67 -6.07 -26.23
N ALA A 124 -13.57 -6.39 -26.92
CA ALA A 124 -12.40 -5.51 -27.01
C ALA A 124 -12.71 -4.22 -27.80
N GLU A 125 -13.38 -4.33 -28.94
CA GLU A 125 -13.77 -3.20 -29.78
C GLU A 125 -14.81 -2.30 -29.09
N ALA A 126 -15.78 -2.89 -28.37
CA ALA A 126 -16.75 -2.13 -27.58
C ALA A 126 -16.04 -1.30 -26.49
N SER A 127 -15.10 -1.91 -25.77
CA SER A 127 -14.30 -1.23 -24.75
C SER A 127 -13.41 -0.13 -25.32
N GLU A 128 -12.77 -0.36 -26.48
CA GLU A 128 -11.95 0.65 -27.17
C GLU A 128 -12.77 1.82 -27.67
N LYS A 129 -14.00 1.58 -28.15
CA LYS A 129 -14.94 2.61 -28.57
C LYS A 129 -15.39 3.50 -27.41
N LEU A 130 -15.67 2.91 -26.25
CA LEU A 130 -16.08 3.66 -25.05
C LEU A 130 -14.91 4.43 -24.44
N PHE A 131 -13.71 3.85 -24.48
CA PHE A 131 -12.52 4.40 -23.84
C PHE A 131 -11.36 4.57 -24.85
N PRO A 132 -11.49 5.51 -25.82
CA PRO A 132 -10.46 5.70 -26.84
C PRO A 132 -9.13 6.16 -26.23
N ASP A 133 -9.18 7.08 -25.26
CA ASP A 133 -8.01 7.54 -24.50
C ASP A 133 -7.77 6.67 -23.26
N ALA A 134 -6.85 5.71 -23.38
CA ALA A 134 -6.46 4.85 -22.27
C ALA A 134 -5.80 5.60 -21.10
N THR A 135 -5.15 6.73 -21.35
CA THR A 135 -4.46 7.49 -20.29
C THR A 135 -5.49 8.22 -19.44
N LYS A 136 -6.45 8.91 -20.06
CA LYS A 136 -7.59 9.50 -19.36
C LYS A 136 -8.36 8.43 -18.58
N PHE A 137 -8.64 7.30 -19.21
CA PHE A 137 -9.39 6.20 -18.57
C PHE A 137 -8.64 5.58 -17.37
N ARG A 138 -7.30 5.52 -17.40
CA ARG A 138 -6.52 5.14 -16.20
C ARG A 138 -6.73 6.11 -15.04
N GLY A 139 -6.78 7.41 -15.32
CA GLY A 139 -7.11 8.43 -14.32
C GLY A 139 -8.51 8.22 -13.72
N GLU A 140 -9.51 7.96 -14.57
CA GLU A 140 -10.88 7.69 -14.11
C GLU A 140 -10.98 6.43 -13.24
N ILE A 141 -10.34 5.32 -13.65
CA ILE A 141 -10.24 4.10 -12.82
C ILE A 141 -9.54 4.42 -11.50
N ARG A 142 -8.51 5.27 -11.53
CA ARG A 142 -7.80 5.64 -10.32
C ARG A 142 -8.68 6.41 -9.36
N ASP A 143 -9.45 7.36 -9.85
CA ASP A 143 -10.21 8.27 -9.01
C ASP A 143 -11.53 7.62 -8.52
N ARG A 144 -12.09 6.68 -9.30
CA ARG A 144 -13.42 6.09 -9.03
C ARG A 144 -13.38 4.68 -8.41
N ILE A 145 -12.27 3.94 -8.50
CA ILE A 145 -12.17 2.57 -7.94
C ILE A 145 -11.12 2.49 -6.83
N SER A 146 -11.57 2.13 -5.63
CA SER A 146 -10.69 1.93 -4.47
C SER A 146 -9.76 0.72 -4.64
N ARG A 147 -8.50 0.84 -4.19
CA ARG A 147 -7.51 -0.27 -4.15
C ARG A 147 -7.60 -1.09 -2.87
N PHE A 148 -8.24 -0.52 -1.85
CA PHE A 148 -8.40 -1.14 -0.55
C PHE A 148 -9.89 -1.37 -0.25
N LYS A 149 -10.15 -2.43 0.51
CA LYS A 149 -11.41 -2.60 1.23
C LYS A 149 -11.63 -1.39 2.12
N PHE A 150 -12.84 -0.84 2.13
CA PHE A 150 -13.14 0.37 2.90
C PHE A 150 -13.06 0.12 4.41
N SER A 151 -12.90 1.20 5.17
CA SER A 151 -13.01 1.17 6.62
C SER A 151 -14.14 2.08 7.08
N LEU A 152 -14.64 1.85 8.30
CA LEU A 152 -15.74 2.64 8.86
C LEU A 152 -15.27 3.91 9.56
N GLN A 153 -13.98 4.03 9.86
CA GLN A 153 -13.34 5.32 10.04
C GLN A 153 -12.97 5.87 8.66
N ASP A 154 -13.51 7.02 8.31
CA ASP A 154 -13.19 7.72 7.06
C ASP A 154 -12.19 8.89 7.28
N GLU A 155 -11.82 9.17 8.54
CA GLU A 155 -10.72 10.08 8.87
C GLU A 155 -9.41 9.30 9.10
N PRO A 156 -8.30 9.67 8.44
CA PRO A 156 -7.03 9.00 8.67
C PRO A 156 -6.61 9.05 10.14
N VAL A 157 -6.04 7.95 10.64
CA VAL A 157 -5.46 7.94 11.99
C VAL A 157 -4.29 8.92 12.04
N TYR A 158 -4.16 9.63 13.15
CA TYR A 158 -3.06 10.57 13.40
C TYR A 158 -2.17 10.04 14.53
N ASP A 159 -0.95 9.63 14.17
CA ASP A 159 0.09 9.25 15.11
C ASP A 159 1.16 10.35 15.14
N PRO A 160 1.14 11.26 16.13
CA PRO A 160 1.99 12.44 16.12
C PRO A 160 3.47 12.10 16.36
N VAL A 161 3.83 10.94 16.90
CA VAL A 161 5.22 10.60 17.17
C VAL A 161 5.48 9.19 16.68
N GLY A 162 6.40 9.04 15.74
CA GLY A 162 6.78 7.76 15.17
C GLY A 162 7.40 6.79 16.20
N HIS A 163 7.53 5.54 15.80
CA HIS A 163 8.12 4.48 16.63
C HIS A 163 9.37 3.85 16.01
N ASP A 164 9.73 4.23 14.77
CA ASP A 164 10.91 3.77 14.06
C ASP A 164 12.19 4.51 14.51
N ASP A 165 13.32 3.81 14.45
CA ASP A 165 14.62 4.46 14.50
C ASP A 165 14.80 5.28 13.21
N PRO A 166 15.17 6.57 13.29
CA PRO A 166 15.34 7.37 12.09
C PRO A 166 16.50 6.83 11.25
N GLU A 167 16.26 6.66 9.96
CA GLU A 167 17.25 6.10 9.05
C GLU A 167 17.65 7.12 7.96
N PRO A 168 18.95 7.45 7.83
CA PRO A 168 19.41 8.34 6.77
C PRO A 168 19.40 7.63 5.41
N GLU A 169 18.63 8.18 4.48
CA GLU A 169 18.49 7.60 3.13
C GLU A 169 19.61 8.03 2.17
N PHE A 170 20.34 9.10 2.48
CA PHE A 170 21.54 9.50 1.76
C PHE A 170 22.79 8.94 2.42
N ASN A 171 23.70 8.35 1.63
CA ASN A 171 24.91 7.71 2.15
C ASN A 171 26.15 7.96 1.27
N LEU A 172 27.31 7.51 1.76
CA LEU A 172 28.59 7.70 1.06
C LEU A 172 28.66 7.02 -0.31
N GLU A 173 27.99 5.88 -0.51
CA GLU A 173 27.95 5.24 -1.83
C GLU A 173 27.18 6.08 -2.84
N MET A 174 26.06 6.67 -2.43
CA MET A 174 25.33 7.63 -3.25
C MET A 174 26.21 8.82 -3.58
N ALA A 175 26.88 9.44 -2.60
CA ALA A 175 27.78 10.56 -2.84
C ALA A 175 28.92 10.25 -3.83
N LYS A 176 29.48 9.03 -3.78
CA LYS A 176 30.52 8.55 -4.71
C LYS A 176 30.03 8.41 -6.15
N SER A 177 28.72 8.25 -6.37
CA SER A 177 28.16 8.17 -7.73
C SER A 177 28.13 9.52 -8.48
N LYS A 178 28.42 10.64 -7.79
CA LYS A 178 28.55 12.00 -8.37
C LYS A 178 27.38 12.40 -9.26
N GLN A 179 26.17 12.08 -8.82
CA GLN A 179 24.97 12.43 -9.59
C GLN A 179 24.70 13.94 -9.48
N PRO A 180 24.18 14.56 -10.55
CA PRO A 180 23.80 15.97 -10.50
C PRO A 180 22.59 16.21 -9.58
N ASP A 181 21.77 15.18 -9.36
CA ASP A 181 20.57 15.25 -8.56
C ASP A 181 20.24 13.89 -7.88
N TYR A 182 19.61 13.97 -6.70
CA TYR A 182 19.05 12.84 -5.98
C TYR A 182 17.58 13.09 -5.66
N SER A 183 16.76 12.05 -5.77
CA SER A 183 15.32 12.11 -5.47
C SER A 183 14.93 11.12 -4.39
N PHE A 184 14.27 11.61 -3.35
CA PHE A 184 13.81 10.85 -2.19
C PHE A 184 12.29 10.95 -2.08
N LEU A 185 11.64 9.83 -1.79
CA LEU A 185 10.24 9.79 -1.43
C LEU A 185 10.10 9.24 -0.02
N PHE A 186 9.38 9.95 0.84
CA PHE A 186 9.00 9.47 2.17
C PHE A 186 7.48 9.26 2.18
N ALA A 187 7.04 8.00 2.18
CA ALA A 187 5.63 7.60 2.24
C ALA A 187 5.26 7.20 3.66
N GLY A 188 4.28 7.90 4.25
CA GLY A 188 4.06 7.88 5.69
C GLY A 188 5.19 8.65 6.38
N ILE A 189 5.33 9.95 6.06
CA ILE A 189 6.40 10.80 6.58
C ILE A 189 6.36 10.90 8.12
N GLY A 190 5.16 10.81 8.72
CA GLY A 190 4.97 10.89 10.16
C GLY A 190 5.58 12.17 10.73
N ASP A 191 6.37 12.08 11.80
CA ASP A 191 7.02 13.25 12.42
C ASP A 191 8.34 13.69 11.73
N ALA A 192 8.52 13.32 10.47
CA ALA A 192 9.67 13.66 9.64
C ALA A 192 11.06 13.20 10.15
N ARG A 193 11.16 12.34 11.17
CA ARG A 193 12.45 11.91 11.73
C ARG A 193 13.42 11.30 10.70
N ASN A 194 12.90 10.52 9.75
CA ASN A 194 13.71 9.90 8.69
C ASN A 194 14.23 10.95 7.70
N LEU A 195 13.41 11.98 7.42
CA LEU A 195 13.84 13.13 6.63
C LEU A 195 14.91 13.93 7.39
N PHE A 196 14.71 14.20 8.69
CA PHE A 196 15.70 14.89 9.51
C PHE A 196 17.05 14.16 9.55
N ALA A 197 17.06 12.85 9.75
CA ALA A 197 18.30 12.05 9.68
C ALA A 197 18.93 12.10 8.27
N THR A 198 18.11 12.07 7.22
CA THR A 198 18.59 12.21 5.83
C THR A 198 19.23 13.58 5.59
N LEU A 199 18.63 14.66 6.08
CA LEU A 199 19.18 16.02 5.98
C LEU A 199 20.52 16.13 6.72
N ILE A 200 20.61 15.60 7.95
CA ILE A 200 21.86 15.55 8.71
C ILE A 200 22.94 14.79 7.92
N SER A 201 22.62 13.62 7.37
CA SER A 201 23.56 12.84 6.56
C SER A 201 24.05 13.61 5.33
N ILE A 202 23.16 14.32 4.63
CA ILE A 202 23.54 15.20 3.52
C ILE A 202 24.51 16.28 3.98
N GLY A 203 24.21 16.98 5.09
CA GLY A 203 25.06 18.03 5.64
C GLY A 203 26.47 17.52 6.00
N LEU A 204 26.53 16.41 6.75
CA LEU A 204 27.78 15.78 7.16
C LEU A 204 28.62 15.32 5.97
N ILE A 205 28.03 14.64 4.99
CA ILE A 205 28.76 14.14 3.82
C ILE A 205 29.21 15.31 2.93
N SER A 206 28.37 16.32 2.75
CA SER A 206 28.68 17.50 1.92
C SER A 206 29.85 18.30 2.50
N SER A 207 29.99 18.37 3.84
CA SER A 207 31.13 19.03 4.50
C SER A 207 32.50 18.46 4.11
N THR A 208 32.55 17.21 3.66
CA THR A 208 33.78 16.50 3.25
C THR A 208 33.84 16.22 1.75
N SER A 209 32.82 16.62 0.98
CA SER A 209 32.65 16.28 -0.43
C SER A 209 32.31 17.52 -1.27
N PRO A 210 33.32 18.32 -1.70
CA PRO A 210 33.09 19.59 -2.38
C PRO A 210 32.22 19.51 -3.66
N HIS A 211 32.23 18.38 -4.35
CA HIS A 211 31.42 18.19 -5.56
C HIS A 211 29.91 18.19 -5.31
N LEU A 212 29.48 18.00 -4.05
CA LEU A 212 28.06 18.04 -3.68
C LEU A 212 27.51 19.47 -3.57
N GLY A 213 28.36 20.51 -3.58
CA GLY A 213 27.91 21.91 -3.53
C GLY A 213 27.10 22.38 -4.74
N GLN A 214 26.95 21.56 -5.79
CA GLN A 214 26.09 21.82 -6.94
C GLN A 214 24.98 20.76 -7.12
N THR A 215 24.95 19.74 -6.26
CA THR A 215 23.98 18.65 -6.35
C THR A 215 22.59 19.14 -5.95
N LYS A 216 21.55 18.72 -6.66
CA LYS A 216 20.16 19.01 -6.32
C LYS A 216 19.52 17.87 -5.55
N TYR A 217 18.67 18.20 -4.58
CA TYR A 217 17.96 17.27 -3.72
C TYR A 217 16.46 17.53 -3.84
N HIS A 218 15.72 16.52 -4.27
CA HIS A 218 14.27 16.55 -4.35
C HIS A 218 13.68 15.60 -3.32
N PHE A 219 12.79 16.12 -2.48
CA PHE A 219 12.09 15.37 -1.46
C PHE A 219 10.59 15.40 -1.75
N THR A 220 9.99 14.25 -1.99
CA THR A 220 8.54 14.09 -2.05
C THR A 220 8.07 13.55 -0.70
N LEU A 221 7.26 14.33 0.00
CA LEU A 221 6.71 14.01 1.31
C LEU A 221 5.25 13.61 1.11
N LEU A 222 4.95 12.35 1.40
CA LEU A 222 3.65 11.74 1.12
C LEU A 222 3.06 11.20 2.42
N ASP A 223 1.85 11.66 2.75
CA ASP A 223 1.06 11.15 3.87
C ASP A 223 -0.42 11.21 3.52
N ILE A 224 -1.21 10.31 4.09
CA ILE A 224 -2.66 10.34 3.92
C ILE A 224 -3.30 11.40 4.84
N ASN A 225 -2.64 11.75 5.94
CA ASN A 225 -3.19 12.66 6.94
C ASN A 225 -2.65 14.11 6.78
N PRO A 226 -3.51 15.10 6.47
CA PRO A 226 -3.09 16.52 6.39
C PRO A 226 -2.52 17.09 7.70
N THR A 227 -2.96 16.60 8.86
CA THR A 227 -2.49 17.03 10.20
C THR A 227 -0.99 16.83 10.36
N VAL A 228 -0.43 15.78 9.75
CA VAL A 228 1.01 15.50 9.75
C VAL A 228 1.79 16.67 9.14
N PHE A 229 1.38 17.15 7.96
CA PHE A 229 2.05 18.25 7.29
C PHE A 229 1.88 19.59 8.02
N ALA A 230 0.74 19.82 8.67
CA ALA A 230 0.57 21.00 9.53
C ALA A 230 1.61 21.03 10.64
N ARG A 231 1.87 19.89 11.30
CA ARG A 231 2.89 19.78 12.35
C ARG A 231 4.30 19.89 11.79
N ASP A 232 4.60 19.20 10.69
CA ASP A 232 5.92 19.23 10.05
C ASP A 232 6.31 20.65 9.62
N LEU A 233 5.39 21.41 9.00
CA LEU A 233 5.67 22.78 8.60
C LEU A 233 5.99 23.69 9.79
N ILE A 234 5.34 23.50 10.96
CA ILE A 234 5.70 24.22 12.18
C ILE A 234 7.13 23.88 12.61
N MET A 235 7.51 22.61 12.53
CA MET A 235 8.88 22.17 12.85
C MET A 235 9.90 22.82 11.91
N PHE A 236 9.65 22.78 10.60
CA PHE A 236 10.50 23.43 9.60
C PHE A 236 10.58 24.94 9.80
N ARG A 237 9.47 25.61 10.13
CA ARG A 237 9.48 27.04 10.44
C ARG A 237 10.36 27.35 11.64
N LEU A 238 10.23 26.60 12.74
CA LEU A 238 11.05 26.78 13.94
C LEU A 238 12.54 26.48 13.69
N LEU A 239 12.87 25.51 12.83
CA LEU A 239 14.25 25.23 12.41
C LEU A 239 14.87 26.42 11.67
N LEU A 240 14.12 27.05 10.77
CA LEU A 240 14.56 28.23 10.02
C LEU A 240 14.66 29.46 10.94
N ASP A 241 13.65 29.70 11.78
CA ASP A 241 13.67 30.80 12.75
C ASP A 241 14.87 30.67 13.72
N ALA A 242 15.21 29.46 14.16
CA ALA A 242 16.37 29.20 15.02
C ALA A 242 17.70 29.54 14.33
N LYS A 243 17.77 29.38 13.00
CA LYS A 243 18.97 29.67 12.22
C LYS A 243 19.21 31.18 12.08
N GLU A 244 18.15 31.96 11.90
CA GLU A 244 18.21 33.42 11.73
C GLU A 244 18.32 34.16 13.09
N ALA A 245 17.98 33.49 14.18
CA ALA A 245 17.95 34.05 15.52
C ALA A 245 19.34 34.34 16.13
N SER A 246 19.37 35.31 17.05
CA SER A 246 20.50 35.49 17.97
C SER A 246 20.71 34.24 18.83
N THR A 247 21.91 34.03 19.40
CA THR A 247 22.24 32.82 20.19
C THR A 247 21.21 32.51 21.28
N GLU A 248 20.74 33.53 22.00
CA GLU A 248 19.73 33.35 23.06
C GLU A 248 18.36 32.98 22.49
N THR A 249 17.91 33.69 21.44
CA THR A 249 16.62 33.42 20.78
C THR A 249 16.61 32.06 20.09
N ARG A 250 17.76 31.64 19.57
CA ARG A 250 18.00 30.33 18.98
C ARG A 250 17.82 29.22 20.00
N SER A 251 18.41 29.32 21.19
CA SER A 251 18.22 28.32 22.25
C SER A 251 16.74 28.22 22.67
N GLU A 252 16.04 29.34 22.88
CA GLU A 252 14.60 29.31 23.20
C GLU A 252 13.76 28.66 22.09
N THR A 253 14.12 28.89 20.82
CA THR A 253 13.40 28.33 19.66
C THR A 253 13.65 26.83 19.53
N LEU A 254 14.89 26.36 19.71
CA LEU A 254 15.22 24.93 19.73
C LEU A 254 14.58 24.21 20.92
N VAL A 255 14.48 24.84 22.09
CA VAL A 255 13.74 24.27 23.22
C VAL A 255 12.24 24.19 22.93
N ALA A 256 11.65 25.22 22.32
CA ALA A 256 10.23 25.18 21.92
C ALA A 256 9.96 24.06 20.90
N LEU A 257 10.86 23.85 19.93
CA LEU A 257 10.79 22.74 18.99
C LEU A 257 10.90 21.37 19.69
N SER A 258 11.80 21.23 20.65
CA SER A 258 11.92 20.00 21.47
C SER A 258 10.64 19.68 22.25
N TYR A 259 9.96 20.70 22.79
CA TYR A 259 8.65 20.55 23.43
C TYR A 259 7.56 20.13 22.43
N LEU A 260 7.50 20.79 21.27
CA LEU A 260 6.53 20.44 20.21
C LEU A 260 6.70 18.99 19.76
N PHE A 261 7.96 18.52 19.62
CA PHE A 261 8.27 17.18 19.16
C PHE A 261 7.96 16.10 20.20
N THR A 262 8.34 16.31 21.47
CA THR A 262 8.42 15.22 22.46
C THR A 262 7.61 15.42 23.75
N ALA A 263 6.86 16.50 23.91
CA ALA A 263 6.20 16.79 25.19
C ALA A 263 4.68 16.93 25.07
N ALA A 264 3.97 16.38 26.06
CA ALA A 264 2.52 16.50 26.22
C ALA A 264 2.09 17.93 26.57
N THR A 265 2.90 18.62 27.39
CA THR A 265 2.67 20.00 27.82
C THR A 265 3.98 20.79 27.69
N MET A 266 3.86 22.11 27.62
CA MET A 266 5.00 23.00 27.49
C MET A 266 4.77 24.32 28.24
N PRO A 267 5.85 25.02 28.66
CA PRO A 267 5.74 26.35 29.22
C PRO A 267 5.02 27.33 28.28
N ALA A 268 4.31 28.31 28.84
CA ALA A 268 3.56 29.30 28.05
C ALA A 268 4.43 30.09 27.05
N TRP A 269 5.70 30.36 27.38
CA TRP A 269 6.63 31.05 26.49
C TRP A 269 7.03 30.19 25.27
N ALA A 270 7.17 28.87 25.45
CA ALA A 270 7.43 27.93 24.36
C ALA A 270 6.19 27.78 23.47
N TYR A 271 5.01 27.69 24.09
CA TYR A 271 3.72 27.70 23.37
C TYR A 271 3.54 28.96 22.52
N SER A 272 3.89 30.14 23.06
CA SER A 272 3.84 31.41 22.32
C SER A 272 4.72 31.40 21.07
N ARG A 273 5.90 30.77 21.12
CA ARG A 273 6.77 30.58 19.95
C ARG A 273 6.12 29.68 18.90
N VAL A 274 5.56 28.54 19.31
CA VAL A 274 4.80 27.65 18.42
C VAL A 274 3.63 28.40 17.76
N GLN A 275 2.86 29.17 18.53
CA GLN A 275 1.77 29.98 18.00
C GLN A 275 2.23 31.09 17.03
N THR A 276 3.43 31.62 17.22
CA THR A 276 4.04 32.58 16.30
C THR A 276 4.41 31.93 14.97
N ALA A 277 5.00 30.73 15.01
CA ALA A 277 5.27 29.93 13.81
C ALA A 277 3.98 29.58 13.05
N ILE A 278 2.91 29.19 13.77
CA ILE A 278 1.59 28.91 13.17
C ILE A 278 1.04 30.15 12.44
N ARG A 279 1.11 31.34 13.04
CA ARG A 279 0.64 32.58 12.39
C ARG A 279 1.40 32.88 11.11
N GLY A 280 2.73 32.79 11.14
CA GLY A 280 3.57 33.01 9.96
C GLY A 280 3.27 32.02 8.84
N LEU A 281 3.07 30.74 9.17
CA LEU A 281 2.69 29.71 8.20
C LEU A 281 1.32 29.95 7.58
N LEU A 282 0.33 30.36 8.39
CA LEU A 282 -0.99 30.70 7.87
C LEU A 282 -0.90 31.87 6.89
N GLU A 283 -0.12 32.90 7.18
CA GLU A 283 0.11 34.03 6.26
C GLU A 283 0.73 33.56 4.93
N GLU A 284 1.72 32.66 4.97
CA GLU A 284 2.36 32.11 3.78
C GLU A 284 1.44 31.16 2.98
N LEU A 285 0.63 30.34 3.65
CA LEU A 285 -0.30 29.41 3.00
C LEU A 285 -1.43 30.17 2.29
N MET A 286 -1.96 31.22 2.93
CA MET A 286 -3.00 32.11 2.40
C MET A 286 -2.49 33.08 1.31
N ALA A 287 -1.17 33.22 1.16
CA ALA A 287 -0.58 33.95 0.04
C ALA A 287 -0.84 33.23 -1.28
N ASP A 288 -0.42 33.80 -2.42
CA ASP A 288 -0.62 33.15 -3.70
C ASP A 288 0.02 31.74 -3.74
N ASP A 289 -0.61 30.84 -4.51
CA ASP A 289 -0.17 29.46 -4.64
C ASP A 289 1.02 29.29 -5.60
N ILE A 290 1.53 30.39 -6.15
CA ILE A 290 2.63 30.43 -7.11
C ILE A 290 3.98 30.35 -6.36
N HIS A 291 4.05 30.93 -5.16
CA HIS A 291 5.26 30.91 -4.34
C HIS A 291 5.31 29.71 -3.39
N PRO A 292 6.47 29.03 -3.27
CA PRO A 292 6.64 27.94 -2.32
C PRO A 292 6.62 28.45 -0.87
N VAL A 293 5.94 27.71 0.00
CA VAL A 293 5.92 27.94 1.46
C VAL A 293 7.31 27.68 2.03
N LEU A 294 7.75 28.49 2.99
CA LEU A 294 9.11 28.49 3.53
C LEU A 294 10.20 28.52 2.43
N ASN A 295 9.91 29.17 1.29
CA ASN A 295 10.74 29.29 0.10
C ASN A 295 11.13 27.97 -0.63
N ALA A 296 10.72 26.80 -0.13
CA ALA A 296 11.12 25.51 -0.70
C ALA A 296 10.04 24.42 -0.71
N PHE A 297 8.92 24.61 -0.01
CA PHE A 297 7.81 23.66 0.08
C PHE A 297 6.74 23.99 -0.96
N TYR A 298 6.60 23.10 -1.92
CA TYR A 298 5.61 23.17 -2.97
C TYR A 298 4.37 22.40 -2.54
N ILE A 299 3.30 23.15 -2.31
CA ILE A 299 2.02 22.65 -1.80
C ILE A 299 0.93 23.14 -2.76
N ASN A 300 0.18 22.20 -3.33
CA ASN A 300 -0.93 22.56 -4.21
C ASN A 300 -2.07 23.25 -3.44
N THR A 301 -2.94 23.98 -4.13
CA THR A 301 -4.00 24.80 -3.52
C THR A 301 -4.95 24.01 -2.63
N ALA A 302 -5.35 22.80 -3.06
CA ALA A 302 -6.25 21.95 -2.29
C ALA A 302 -5.62 21.46 -0.98
N HIS A 303 -4.33 21.11 -1.02
CA HIS A 303 -3.56 20.66 0.15
C HIS A 303 -3.30 21.83 1.11
N ARG A 304 -3.09 23.06 0.62
CA ARG A 304 -2.95 24.26 1.46
C ARG A 304 -4.18 24.44 2.35
N ALA A 305 -5.39 24.41 1.77
CA ALA A 305 -6.63 24.57 2.51
C ALA A 305 -6.84 23.50 3.60
N GLN A 306 -6.45 22.25 3.33
CA GLN A 306 -6.49 21.17 4.32
C GLN A 306 -5.54 21.46 5.48
N ILE A 307 -4.28 21.82 5.20
CA ILE A 307 -3.27 22.16 6.21
C ILE A 307 -3.68 23.38 7.04
N GLU A 308 -4.18 24.43 6.39
CA GLU A 308 -4.67 25.66 7.04
C GLU A 308 -5.74 25.36 8.10
N THR A 309 -6.66 24.43 7.79
CA THR A 309 -7.74 24.04 8.71
C THR A 309 -7.17 23.53 10.04
N HIS A 310 -6.16 22.65 10.01
CA HIS A 310 -5.53 22.13 11.23
C HIS A 310 -4.72 23.20 11.97
N LEU A 311 -3.98 24.05 11.25
CA LEU A 311 -3.24 25.16 11.85
C LEU A 311 -4.17 26.14 12.58
N GLN A 312 -5.30 26.50 11.98
CA GLN A 312 -6.32 27.37 12.59
C GLN A 312 -6.97 26.71 13.81
N ASN A 313 -7.25 25.40 13.75
CA ASN A 313 -7.77 24.62 14.87
C ASN A 313 -6.82 24.72 16.08
N TRP A 314 -5.50 24.60 15.87
CA TRP A 314 -4.49 24.67 16.95
C TRP A 314 -4.20 26.08 17.48
N GLN A 315 -4.72 27.14 16.88
CA GLN A 315 -4.66 28.49 17.46
C GLN A 315 -5.68 28.70 18.59
N LYS A 316 -6.73 27.88 18.61
CA LYS A 316 -7.82 27.98 19.57
C LYS A 316 -7.65 26.89 20.63
N GLN A 317 -8.04 27.21 21.86
CA GLN A 317 -8.26 26.14 22.82
C GLN A 317 -9.43 25.28 22.28
N PRO A 318 -9.28 23.94 22.23
CA PRO A 318 -10.40 23.05 21.93
C PRO A 318 -11.53 23.26 22.95
N GLN A 319 -12.71 22.68 22.71
CA GLN A 319 -13.78 22.62 23.71
C GLN A 319 -13.27 22.00 25.04
N ASP A 320 -14.11 21.94 26.08
CA ASP A 320 -13.75 21.62 27.48
C ASP A 320 -12.97 20.29 27.75
N TRP A 321 -12.66 19.47 26.72
CA TRP A 321 -12.10 18.12 26.81
C TRP A 321 -10.56 18.01 26.90
N TYR A 322 -9.81 19.10 26.72
CA TYR A 322 -8.33 19.05 26.63
C TYR A 322 -7.61 20.22 27.32
N THR A 323 -7.52 20.10 28.64
CA THR A 323 -6.77 20.97 29.55
C THR A 323 -5.37 20.44 29.84
N THR A 324 -4.51 21.30 30.40
CA THR A 324 -3.17 20.88 30.87
C THR A 324 -3.28 19.77 31.91
N THR A 325 -4.31 19.83 32.78
CA THR A 325 -4.59 18.81 33.80
C THR A 325 -4.92 17.45 33.18
N GLU A 326 -5.74 17.41 32.13
CA GLU A 326 -6.09 16.15 31.46
C GLU A 326 -4.88 15.52 30.78
N PHE A 327 -4.08 16.31 30.04
CA PHE A 327 -2.84 15.82 29.42
C PHE A 327 -1.88 15.22 30.45
N LEU A 328 -1.66 15.91 31.58
CA LEU A 328 -0.82 15.40 32.66
C LEU A 328 -1.40 14.14 33.30
N THR A 329 -2.72 14.06 33.45
CA THR A 329 -3.41 12.87 33.96
C THR A 329 -3.17 11.67 33.05
N HIS A 330 -3.27 11.84 31.73
CA HIS A 330 -2.95 10.78 30.76
C HIS A 330 -1.48 10.35 30.82
N VAL A 331 -0.55 11.31 30.89
CA VAL A 331 0.88 11.01 31.04
C VAL A 331 1.15 10.20 32.32
N GLN A 332 0.59 10.62 33.45
CA GLN A 332 0.77 9.94 34.74
C GLN A 332 0.15 8.54 34.74
N GLY A 333 -1.06 8.39 34.18
CA GLY A 333 -1.70 7.08 34.02
C GLY A 333 -0.84 6.11 33.22
N LYS A 334 -0.21 6.59 32.13
CA LYS A 334 0.70 5.79 31.32
C LYS A 334 2.00 5.45 32.04
N LEU A 335 2.61 6.42 32.73
CA LEU A 335 3.82 6.17 33.52
C LEU A 335 3.56 5.13 34.63
N LEU A 336 2.37 5.15 35.23
CA LEU A 336 1.92 4.15 36.18
C LEU A 336 1.75 2.77 35.53
N ALA A 337 1.16 2.71 34.33
CA ALA A 337 1.04 1.46 33.57
C ALA A 337 2.42 0.84 33.27
N LEU A 338 3.38 1.65 32.80
CA LEU A 338 4.77 1.22 32.56
C LEU A 338 5.48 0.75 33.83
N LYS A 339 5.26 1.43 34.96
CA LYS A 339 5.79 0.98 36.27
C LYS A 339 5.16 -0.35 36.69
N THR A 340 3.87 -0.54 36.44
CA THR A 340 3.13 -1.76 36.79
C THR A 340 3.56 -2.95 35.94
N GLY A 341 3.73 -2.77 34.62
CA GLY A 341 4.27 -3.79 33.71
C GLY A 341 5.65 -4.27 34.15
N ARG A 342 6.55 -3.34 34.51
CA ARG A 342 7.88 -3.67 35.07
C ARG A 342 7.79 -4.50 36.35
N MET A 343 6.86 -4.19 37.26
CA MET A 343 6.64 -4.97 38.49
C MET A 343 6.12 -6.38 38.20
N LEU A 344 5.36 -6.56 37.12
CA LEU A 344 4.82 -7.84 36.67
C LEU A 344 5.82 -8.67 35.84
N GLY A 345 7.07 -8.23 35.75
CA GLY A 345 8.15 -8.98 35.10
C GLY A 345 8.33 -8.69 33.61
N GLU A 346 7.67 -7.65 33.07
CA GLU A 346 8.05 -7.11 31.76
C GLU A 346 9.48 -6.59 31.83
N ARG A 347 10.34 -7.05 30.90
CA ARG A 347 11.72 -6.58 30.87
C ARG A 347 11.70 -5.08 30.53
N PRO A 348 12.43 -4.24 31.29
CA PRO A 348 12.65 -2.87 30.85
C PRO A 348 13.35 -2.89 29.50
N ASP A 349 12.99 -1.94 28.64
CA ASP A 349 13.76 -1.67 27.43
C ASP A 349 15.22 -1.44 27.83
N GLN A 350 16.15 -2.04 27.10
CA GLN A 350 17.57 -1.85 27.39
C GLN A 350 17.97 -0.43 26.97
N ASP A 351 18.55 0.35 27.88
CA ASP A 351 19.15 1.67 27.56
C ASP A 351 20.44 1.56 26.70
N ASN A 352 20.68 0.41 26.07
CA ASN A 352 21.91 0.14 25.33
C ASN A 352 22.02 1.12 24.16
N GLY A 353 23.01 2.02 24.23
CA GLY A 353 23.22 3.06 23.22
C GLY A 353 22.49 4.39 23.49
N ALA A 354 21.72 4.52 24.57
CA ALA A 354 21.10 5.79 24.93
C ALA A 354 22.17 6.87 25.24
N PRO A 355 22.01 8.11 24.74
CA PRO A 355 22.94 9.21 25.02
C PRO A 355 23.06 9.54 26.51
N PRO A 356 24.19 10.11 26.98
CA PRO A 356 24.38 10.50 28.38
C PRO A 356 23.23 11.36 28.94
N GLY A 357 22.64 10.95 30.06
CA GLY A 357 21.51 11.64 30.68
C GLY A 357 20.13 11.33 30.08
N CYS A 358 20.04 10.43 29.09
CA CYS A 358 18.78 9.86 28.60
C CYS A 358 18.49 8.47 29.16
N GLN A 359 19.46 7.85 29.87
CA GLN A 359 19.29 6.52 30.44
C GLN A 359 18.25 6.51 31.57
N SER A 360 17.62 5.36 31.78
CA SER A 360 16.76 5.08 32.92
C SER A 360 17.52 5.37 34.23
N GLY A 361 16.88 6.10 35.14
CA GLY A 361 17.49 6.50 36.42
C GLY A 361 18.37 7.75 36.35
N SER A 362 18.56 8.36 35.19
CA SER A 362 19.17 9.70 35.10
C SER A 362 18.27 10.78 35.75
N PRO A 363 18.84 11.92 36.20
CA PRO A 363 18.06 12.96 36.88
C PRO A 363 16.85 13.45 36.07
N ASP A 364 17.02 13.75 34.78
CA ASP A 364 15.95 14.22 33.90
C ASP A 364 14.84 13.18 33.75
N VAL A 365 15.20 11.89 33.59
CA VAL A 365 14.24 10.80 33.46
C VAL A 365 13.46 10.59 34.76
N LEU A 366 14.14 10.62 35.91
CA LEU A 366 13.49 10.47 37.22
C LEU A 366 12.55 11.65 37.52
N GLU A 367 12.92 12.88 37.12
CA GLU A 367 12.04 14.04 37.27
C GLU A 367 10.84 13.96 36.34
N TYR A 368 11.01 13.50 35.09
CA TYR A 368 9.90 13.25 34.17
C TYR A 368 8.97 12.13 34.69
N GLU A 369 9.52 11.00 35.17
CA GLU A 369 8.73 9.88 35.71
C GLU A 369 7.92 10.26 36.98
N ASP A 370 8.29 11.36 37.63
CA ASP A 370 7.67 11.86 38.85
C ASP A 370 6.65 12.96 38.56
N LEU A 371 7.02 13.95 37.72
CA LEU A 371 6.22 15.14 37.43
C LEU A 371 5.39 15.03 36.15
N GLY A 372 5.76 14.15 35.22
CA GLY A 372 5.12 14.02 33.90
C GLY A 372 5.48 15.14 32.92
N VAL A 373 6.47 15.99 33.25
CA VAL A 373 6.91 17.11 32.41
C VAL A 373 8.42 17.11 32.24
N MET A 374 8.88 17.57 31.07
CA MET A 374 10.29 17.86 30.81
C MET A 374 10.59 19.29 31.26
N LEU A 375 11.55 19.49 32.16
CA LEU A 375 11.88 20.82 32.68
C LEU A 375 12.85 21.58 31.75
N PRO A 376 12.68 22.91 31.57
CA PRO A 376 13.61 23.72 30.80
C PRO A 376 14.97 23.87 31.50
N HIS A 377 15.96 24.37 30.75
CA HIS A 377 17.25 24.77 31.33
C HIS A 377 17.09 25.74 32.49
N THR A 378 18.00 25.65 33.46
CA THR A 378 17.99 26.51 34.65
C THR A 378 18.01 28.01 34.30
N HIS A 379 18.71 28.41 33.23
CA HIS A 379 18.77 29.81 32.82
C HIS A 379 17.43 30.29 32.22
N LEU A 380 16.75 29.45 31.44
CA LEU A 380 15.41 29.75 30.89
C LEU A 380 14.35 29.78 31.98
N LEU A 381 14.40 28.85 32.93
CA LEU A 381 13.54 28.86 34.12
C LEU A 381 13.70 30.15 34.92
N LYS A 382 14.93 30.60 35.17
CA LYS A 382 15.18 31.88 35.88
C LYS A 382 14.64 33.08 35.12
N LYS A 383 14.72 33.06 33.79
CA LYS A 383 14.29 34.14 32.91
C LYS A 383 12.76 34.25 32.83
N HIS A 384 12.07 33.13 32.62
CA HIS A 384 10.65 33.11 32.29
C HIS A 384 9.74 32.63 33.42
N GLU A 385 10.26 31.86 34.37
CA GLU A 385 9.45 31.15 35.38
C GLU A 385 10.11 31.19 36.78
N SER A 386 10.41 32.40 37.28
CA SER A 386 11.07 32.60 38.58
C SER A 386 10.35 31.93 39.74
N ARG A 387 9.01 31.92 39.73
CA ARG A 387 8.20 31.22 40.74
C ARG A 387 8.36 29.70 40.68
N LEU A 388 8.43 29.13 39.48
CA LEU A 388 8.68 27.69 39.30
C LEU A 388 10.04 27.28 39.86
N VAL A 389 11.06 28.14 39.72
CA VAL A 389 12.39 27.92 40.31
C VAL A 389 12.32 27.79 41.84
N GLU A 390 11.51 28.61 42.51
CA GLU A 390 11.31 28.54 43.96
C GLU A 390 10.63 27.23 44.37
N LEU A 391 9.52 26.88 43.69
CA LEU A 391 8.78 25.64 43.95
C LEU A 391 9.63 24.39 43.72
N LEU A 392 10.43 24.37 42.64
CA LEU A 392 11.36 23.27 42.37
C LEU A 392 12.44 23.14 43.44
N LYS A 393 12.97 24.26 43.96
CA LYS A 393 13.95 24.24 45.07
C LYS A 393 13.32 23.65 46.33
N GLU A 394 12.10 24.07 46.68
CA GLU A 394 11.37 23.54 47.85
C GLU A 394 11.07 22.05 47.69
N TYR A 395 10.63 21.64 46.51
CA TYR A 395 10.35 20.26 46.17
C TYR A 395 11.60 19.38 46.24
N ARG A 396 12.69 19.79 45.59
CA ARG A 396 13.97 19.05 45.60
C ARG A 396 14.60 18.99 46.99
N LYS A 397 14.42 20.03 47.82
CA LYS A 397 14.88 20.04 49.21
C LYS A 397 14.09 19.05 50.08
N LYS A 398 12.78 18.96 49.89
CA LYS A 398 11.90 18.05 50.63
C LYS A 398 10.75 17.58 49.74
N ARG A 399 10.83 16.33 49.26
CA ARG A 399 9.82 15.69 48.39
C ARG A 399 8.55 15.28 49.16
N THR A 400 7.86 16.24 49.77
CA THR A 400 6.56 16.00 50.42
C THR A 400 5.41 16.02 49.40
N PRO A 401 4.29 15.32 49.67
CA PRO A 401 3.08 15.43 48.83
C PRO A 401 2.56 16.87 48.69
N GLY A 402 2.72 17.70 49.73
CA GLY A 402 2.31 19.11 49.69
C GLY A 402 3.16 19.94 48.72
N ASN A 403 4.49 19.80 48.79
CA ASN A 403 5.40 20.52 47.89
C ASN A 403 5.20 20.08 46.43
N LYS A 404 4.98 18.76 46.21
CA LYS A 404 4.64 18.23 44.88
C LYS A 404 3.35 18.83 44.35
N ARG A 405 2.29 18.85 45.17
CA ARG A 405 0.99 19.42 44.78
C ARG A 405 1.08 20.90 44.41
N SER A 406 1.82 21.71 45.16
CA SER A 406 2.03 23.12 44.83
C SER A 406 2.77 23.32 43.49
N LEU A 407 3.73 22.45 43.20
CA LEU A 407 4.44 22.44 41.91
C LEU A 407 3.52 22.02 40.76
N GLU A 408 2.77 20.93 40.94
CA GLU A 408 1.80 20.43 39.96
C GLU A 408 0.70 21.45 39.66
N GLN A 409 0.16 22.12 40.68
CA GLN A 409 -0.83 23.17 40.51
C GLN A 409 -0.29 24.33 39.68
N TYR A 410 0.93 24.79 39.96
CA TYR A 410 1.55 25.84 39.14
C TYR A 410 1.66 25.41 37.67
N ILE A 411 2.12 24.18 37.40
CA ILE A 411 2.23 23.66 36.03
C ILE A 411 0.85 23.60 35.37
N GLN A 412 -0.16 23.06 36.06
CA GLN A 412 -1.53 22.95 35.53
C GLN A 412 -2.12 24.32 35.15
N GLU A 413 -1.85 25.36 35.94
CA GLU A 413 -2.37 26.71 35.71
C GLU A 413 -1.57 27.49 34.65
N GLN A 414 -0.24 27.36 34.64
CA GLN A 414 0.64 28.22 33.84
C GLN A 414 1.10 27.59 32.53
N TRP A 415 1.22 26.26 32.46
CA TRP A 415 1.68 25.58 31.24
C TRP A 415 0.52 25.33 30.28
N LYS A 416 0.85 25.07 29.02
CA LYS A 416 -0.10 24.84 27.94
C LYS A 416 0.00 23.42 27.39
N PRO A 417 -1.12 22.81 26.98
CA PRO A 417 -1.09 21.54 26.28
C PRO A 417 -0.40 21.69 24.92
N ASN A 418 0.26 20.62 24.48
CA ASN A 418 0.74 20.52 23.12
C ASN A 418 -0.39 20.03 22.21
N PHE A 419 -1.22 20.95 21.72
CA PHE A 419 -2.35 20.60 20.86
C PHE A 419 -1.95 19.94 19.53
N THR A 420 -0.69 20.11 19.09
CA THR A 420 -0.19 19.45 17.86
C THR A 420 -0.15 17.93 17.96
N LEU A 421 -0.32 17.35 19.16
CA LEU A 421 -0.46 15.91 19.38
C LEU A 421 -1.89 15.39 19.12
N ILE A 422 -2.82 16.26 18.77
CA ILE A 422 -4.24 15.93 18.58
C ILE A 422 -4.70 16.40 17.21
N ASP A 423 -5.41 15.53 16.50
CA ASP A 423 -6.19 15.88 15.32
C ASP A 423 -7.64 16.20 15.74
N PHE A 424 -8.02 17.47 15.69
CA PHE A 424 -9.35 17.90 16.15
C PHE A 424 -10.47 17.37 15.26
N GLU A 425 -10.23 17.11 13.98
CA GLU A 425 -11.26 16.54 13.09
C GLU A 425 -11.51 15.08 13.44
N LEU A 426 -10.43 14.32 13.66
CA LEU A 426 -10.52 12.94 14.14
C LEU A 426 -11.23 12.86 15.48
N GLU A 427 -10.88 13.72 16.45
CA GLU A 427 -11.52 13.74 17.77
C GLU A 427 -13.01 14.07 17.71
N ARG A 428 -13.43 15.05 16.89
CA ARG A 428 -14.86 15.38 16.72
C ARG A 428 -15.68 14.22 16.16
N LYS A 429 -15.03 13.34 15.40
CA LYS A 429 -15.65 12.13 14.84
C LYS A 429 -15.55 10.93 15.79
N ARG A 430 -14.82 10.97 16.91
CA ARG A 430 -14.79 9.84 17.85
C ARG A 430 -16.11 9.75 18.61
N THR A 431 -16.64 8.52 18.74
CA THR A 431 -17.83 8.23 19.57
C THR A 431 -17.45 7.88 21.01
N SER A 432 -16.19 7.47 21.24
CA SER A 432 -15.60 7.13 22.54
C SER A 432 -15.15 8.36 23.33
N SER A 433 -14.86 8.19 24.63
CA SER A 433 -14.14 9.19 25.40
C SER A 433 -12.80 9.55 24.73
N SER A 434 -12.59 10.84 24.56
CA SER A 434 -11.44 11.45 23.89
C SER A 434 -10.16 11.17 24.68
N THR A 435 -9.17 10.48 24.10
CA THR A 435 -7.87 10.25 24.71
C THR A 435 -6.74 10.62 23.74
N PRO A 436 -5.83 11.53 24.13
CA PRO A 436 -4.75 11.96 23.26
C PRO A 436 -3.71 10.84 23.14
N ASN A 437 -3.18 10.59 21.94
CA ASN A 437 -2.14 9.58 21.74
C ASN A 437 -0.79 10.09 22.30
N ILE A 438 -0.53 9.79 23.58
CA ILE A 438 0.73 10.13 24.27
C ILE A 438 1.57 8.86 24.49
N SER A 439 1.65 8.00 23.47
CA SER A 439 2.33 6.69 23.51
C SER A 439 3.86 6.74 23.47
N PHE A 440 4.49 7.91 23.65
CA PHE A 440 5.96 8.09 23.74
C PHE A 440 6.45 8.61 25.12
N THR A 441 7.77 8.69 25.30
CA THR A 441 8.42 9.47 26.38
C THR A 441 9.57 10.31 25.79
N PRO A 442 9.88 11.49 26.34
CA PRO A 442 10.93 12.35 25.79
C PRO A 442 12.31 11.68 25.73
N HIS A 443 12.70 10.96 26.79
CA HIS A 443 14.00 10.32 26.88
C HIS A 443 14.19 9.17 25.89
N LYS A 444 13.13 8.36 25.66
CA LYS A 444 13.17 7.31 24.64
C LYS A 444 13.28 7.93 23.26
N THR A 445 12.46 8.95 22.97
CA THR A 445 12.50 9.66 21.69
C THR A 445 13.89 10.26 21.43
N ALA A 446 14.47 10.94 22.42
CA ALA A 446 15.82 11.47 22.33
C ALA A 446 16.85 10.36 22.06
N ALA A 447 16.76 9.21 22.73
CA ALA A 447 17.65 8.09 22.47
C ALA A 447 17.53 7.54 21.03
N LEU A 448 16.30 7.38 20.52
CA LEU A 448 16.05 6.90 19.16
C LEU A 448 16.67 7.85 18.11
N LEU A 449 16.52 9.18 18.30
CA LEU A 449 16.99 10.18 17.33
C LEU A 449 18.50 10.10 17.04
N TRP A 450 19.29 9.58 17.97
CA TRP A 450 20.74 9.45 17.85
C TRP A 450 21.22 8.05 17.48
N GLY A 451 20.34 7.03 17.47
CA GLY A 451 20.71 5.62 17.35
C GLY A 451 21.47 5.27 16.06
N ASN A 452 21.07 5.86 14.93
CA ASN A 452 21.63 5.58 13.60
C ASN A 452 22.48 6.71 13.02
N LEU A 453 22.73 7.78 13.78
CA LEU A 453 23.62 8.85 13.35
C LEU A 453 25.09 8.50 13.63
N PRO A 454 26.06 8.99 12.82
CA PRO A 454 27.47 8.69 13.03
C PRO A 454 27.95 9.05 14.45
N PRO A 455 28.72 8.18 15.12
CA PRO A 455 29.30 8.49 16.42
C PRO A 455 30.13 9.78 16.37
N GLY A 456 29.91 10.70 17.31
CA GLY A 456 30.60 11.99 17.38
C GLY A 456 29.93 13.13 16.61
N THR A 457 28.73 12.92 16.06
CA THR A 457 27.89 14.01 15.51
C THR A 457 27.52 15.04 16.57
N LEU A 458 27.41 14.62 17.84
CA LEU A 458 27.22 15.50 18.99
C LEU A 458 28.48 15.55 19.86
N GLU A 459 28.71 16.69 20.51
CA GLU A 459 29.79 16.84 21.49
C GLU A 459 29.62 15.89 22.69
N LYS A 460 30.72 15.24 23.11
CA LYS A 460 30.74 14.28 24.22
C LYS A 460 30.37 14.88 25.59
N THR A 461 30.33 16.20 25.70
CA THR A 461 30.05 16.97 26.92
C THR A 461 28.55 17.17 27.16
N VAL A 462 27.70 16.91 26.16
CA VAL A 462 26.25 17.09 26.27
C VAL A 462 25.63 15.95 27.10
N SER A 463 24.86 16.32 28.12
CA SER A 463 24.14 15.37 28.99
C SER A 463 22.77 15.90 29.35
N GLY A 464 21.76 15.03 29.28
CA GLY A 464 20.36 15.34 29.63
C GLY A 464 19.45 15.29 28.40
N VAL A 465 18.16 15.06 28.63
CA VAL A 465 17.18 14.79 27.56
C VAL A 465 16.99 16.00 26.66
N LEU A 466 16.75 17.17 27.24
CA LEU A 466 16.51 18.40 26.49
C LEU A 466 17.74 18.87 25.68
N PRO A 467 18.97 18.91 26.25
CA PRO A 467 20.18 19.20 25.47
C PRO A 467 20.39 18.29 24.25
N HIS A 468 20.09 16.99 24.36
CA HIS A 468 20.21 16.06 23.24
C HIS A 468 19.18 16.32 22.14
N LEU A 469 17.95 16.71 22.49
CA LEU A 469 16.92 17.11 21.53
C LEU A 469 17.31 18.42 20.81
N GLU A 470 17.76 19.42 21.55
CA GLU A 470 18.24 20.68 20.96
C GLU A 470 19.42 20.45 20.02
N GLY A 471 20.42 19.66 20.44
CA GLY A 471 21.57 19.34 19.61
C GLY A 471 21.18 18.63 18.31
N PHE A 472 20.17 17.76 18.35
CA PHE A 472 19.65 17.08 17.17
C PHE A 472 19.03 18.09 16.21
N PHE A 473 18.07 18.89 16.68
CA PHE A 473 17.41 19.90 15.85
C PHE A 473 18.37 20.97 15.36
N ASP A 474 19.42 21.26 16.11
CA ASP A 474 20.45 22.18 15.67
C ASP A 474 21.27 21.64 14.49
N CYS A 475 21.59 20.34 14.52
CA CYS A 475 22.21 19.65 13.39
C CYS A 475 21.31 19.65 12.15
N VAL A 476 20.00 19.45 12.35
CA VAL A 476 19.00 19.53 11.27
C VAL A 476 18.97 20.93 10.68
N ALA A 477 18.83 21.97 11.52
CA ALA A 477 18.75 23.36 11.08
C ALA A 477 19.98 23.79 10.28
N GLY A 478 21.18 23.42 10.77
CA GLY A 478 22.43 23.68 10.06
C GLY A 478 22.51 22.99 8.70
N SER A 479 22.10 21.72 8.63
CA SER A 479 22.13 20.94 7.39
C SER A 479 21.08 21.39 6.38
N LEU A 480 19.89 21.77 6.85
CA LEU A 480 18.78 22.28 6.04
C LEU A 480 19.14 23.63 5.40
N SER A 481 19.62 24.60 6.20
CA SER A 481 20.03 25.92 5.68
C SER A 481 21.14 25.78 4.65
N ALA A 482 22.12 24.90 4.87
CA ALA A 482 23.20 24.68 3.90
C ALA A 482 22.68 24.30 2.50
N ILE A 483 21.65 23.47 2.38
CA ILE A 483 21.10 23.09 1.07
C ILE A 483 20.04 24.07 0.55
N MET A 484 19.34 24.78 1.42
CA MET A 484 18.32 25.77 1.03
C MET A 484 18.95 27.09 0.54
N ASP A 485 19.96 27.61 1.23
CA ASP A 485 20.62 28.88 0.89
C ASP A 485 21.33 28.82 -0.48
N HIS A 486 21.69 27.61 -0.92
CA HIS A 486 22.25 27.33 -2.24
C HIS A 486 21.21 26.94 -3.30
N GLY A 487 19.90 26.98 -2.97
CA GLY A 487 18.81 26.59 -3.87
C GLY A 487 18.88 25.12 -4.31
N GLN A 488 19.52 24.26 -3.51
CA GLN A 488 19.74 22.86 -3.84
C GLN A 488 18.56 21.97 -3.46
N ALA A 489 17.70 22.39 -2.52
CA ALA A 489 16.61 21.58 -1.99
C ALA A 489 15.23 21.99 -2.53
N LYS A 490 14.38 21.00 -2.81
CA LYS A 490 12.94 21.18 -3.06
C LYS A 490 12.13 20.15 -2.31
N PHE A 491 11.03 20.57 -1.68
CA PHE A 491 10.11 19.71 -0.96
C PHE A 491 8.74 19.74 -1.65
N GLU A 492 8.25 18.60 -2.09
CA GLU A 492 6.92 18.42 -2.67
C GLU A 492 6.01 17.79 -1.61
N VAL A 493 4.94 18.50 -1.21
CA VAL A 493 3.96 17.99 -0.24
C VAL A 493 2.78 17.36 -0.96
N VAL A 494 2.53 16.09 -0.66
CA VAL A 494 1.46 15.30 -1.26
C VAL A 494 0.59 14.71 -0.16
N ILE A 495 -0.68 15.12 -0.12
CA ILE A 495 -1.69 14.50 0.73
C ILE A 495 -2.45 13.46 -0.09
N GLY A 496 -2.40 12.20 0.32
CA GLY A 496 -3.10 11.11 -0.35
C GLY A 496 -2.54 9.73 -0.02
N ASP A 497 -3.23 8.70 -0.49
CA ASP A 497 -2.78 7.33 -0.28
C ASP A 497 -1.57 6.98 -1.17
N MET A 498 -0.71 6.13 -0.62
CA MET A 498 0.55 5.74 -1.26
C MET A 498 0.38 4.99 -2.58
N VAL A 499 -0.60 4.09 -2.67
CA VAL A 499 -0.77 3.24 -3.85
C VAL A 499 -1.25 4.08 -5.03
N SER A 500 -2.21 4.97 -4.83
CA SER A 500 -2.68 5.89 -5.87
C SER A 500 -1.58 6.82 -6.36
N TYR A 501 -0.72 7.32 -5.46
CA TYR A 501 0.43 8.13 -5.85
C TYR A 501 1.45 7.32 -6.66
N PHE A 502 1.83 6.13 -6.20
CA PHE A 502 2.81 5.27 -6.90
C PHE A 502 2.30 4.81 -8.27
N GLU A 503 1.02 4.44 -8.38
CA GLU A 503 0.43 4.11 -9.67
C GLU A 503 0.41 5.32 -10.60
N SER A 504 0.09 6.52 -10.09
CA SER A 504 0.12 7.75 -10.89
C SER A 504 1.53 8.08 -11.36
N ALA A 505 2.54 7.89 -10.52
CA ALA A 505 3.94 8.09 -10.87
C ALA A 505 4.38 7.13 -11.98
N GLU A 506 4.11 5.83 -11.82
CA GLU A 506 4.48 4.81 -12.82
C GLU A 506 3.77 5.04 -14.16
N GLN A 507 2.52 5.52 -14.13
CA GLN A 507 1.68 5.71 -15.31
C GLN A 507 1.82 7.10 -15.95
N GLY A 508 2.64 8.00 -15.37
CA GLY A 508 2.82 9.36 -15.87
C GLY A 508 1.61 10.27 -15.69
N LEU A 509 0.79 10.02 -14.65
CA LEU A 509 -0.46 10.73 -14.37
C LEU A 509 -0.33 11.82 -13.27
N LEU A 510 0.85 11.96 -12.64
CA LEU A 510 1.02 12.92 -11.53
C LEU A 510 0.91 14.40 -11.95
N ARG A 511 1.22 14.72 -13.21
CA ARG A 511 1.44 16.11 -13.65
C ARG A 511 0.39 16.50 -14.68
N SER A 512 -0.59 17.30 -14.25
CA SER A 512 -1.47 18.05 -15.15
C SER A 512 -0.79 19.34 -15.63
N GLU A 513 -1.33 19.98 -16.67
CA GLU A 513 -0.89 21.32 -17.11
C GLU A 513 -0.99 22.37 -15.99
N ALA A 514 -1.89 22.20 -15.02
CA ALA A 514 -2.01 23.09 -13.86
C ALA A 514 -0.85 22.94 -12.87
N HIS A 515 -0.41 21.71 -12.58
CA HIS A 515 0.78 21.44 -11.76
C HIS A 515 2.08 21.98 -12.40
N SER A 516 2.10 22.06 -13.73
CA SER A 516 3.22 22.59 -14.49
C SER A 516 3.44 24.10 -14.30
N LYS A 517 2.41 24.86 -13.89
CA LYS A 517 2.51 26.32 -13.66
C LYS A 517 3.18 26.67 -12.34
N LEU A 518 3.00 25.86 -11.29
CA LEU A 518 3.58 26.09 -9.95
C LEU A 518 5.12 25.97 -9.91
N ALA A 519 5.71 25.25 -10.86
CA ALA A 519 7.13 24.88 -10.77
C ALA A 519 7.90 25.00 -12.09
N GLY A 520 7.28 25.48 -13.17
CA GLY A 520 7.76 25.27 -14.54
C GLY A 520 7.65 23.79 -14.90
N SER A 521 7.18 23.43 -16.09
CA SER A 521 6.59 22.12 -16.41
C SER A 521 7.49 20.86 -16.37
N THR A 522 8.62 20.84 -15.64
CA THR A 522 9.61 19.73 -15.63
C THR A 522 10.34 19.49 -14.29
N THR A 523 9.87 20.03 -13.16
CA THR A 523 10.69 20.19 -11.92
C THR A 523 10.60 19.10 -10.85
N PHE A 524 9.65 18.16 -10.92
CA PHE A 524 9.51 17.11 -9.89
C PHE A 524 9.72 15.70 -10.44
N PRO A 525 10.43 14.84 -9.70
CA PRO A 525 10.68 13.47 -10.13
C PRO A 525 9.39 12.63 -10.19
N ASP A 526 9.35 11.70 -11.14
CA ASP A 526 8.40 10.58 -11.20
C ASP A 526 9.08 9.25 -10.81
N ARG A 527 10.40 9.29 -10.60
CA ARG A 527 11.24 8.17 -10.20
C ARG A 527 12.27 8.58 -9.17
N PHE A 528 12.51 7.69 -8.21
CA PHE A 528 13.25 8.01 -7.00
C PHE A 528 14.52 7.17 -6.84
N ASP A 529 15.56 7.77 -6.26
CA ASP A 529 16.75 7.05 -5.82
C ASP A 529 16.49 6.31 -4.50
N ARG A 530 15.66 6.88 -3.63
CA ARG A 530 15.27 6.31 -2.33
C ARG A 530 13.78 6.45 -2.11
N ILE A 531 13.15 5.38 -1.65
CA ILE A 531 11.75 5.40 -1.21
C ILE A 531 11.74 4.83 0.21
N HIS A 532 11.41 5.64 1.21
CA HIS A 532 11.28 5.20 2.59
C HIS A 532 9.79 5.15 2.95
N MET A 533 9.31 3.99 3.39
CA MET A 533 7.89 3.73 3.66
C MET A 533 7.57 3.56 5.15
N SER A 534 8.57 3.67 6.03
CA SER A 534 8.43 3.33 7.47
C SER A 534 7.65 2.02 7.65
N ASN A 535 6.62 1.97 8.48
CA ASN A 535 5.72 0.82 8.67
C ASN A 535 4.43 0.85 7.83
N VAL A 536 4.31 1.72 6.81
CA VAL A 536 3.13 1.76 5.92
C VAL A 536 2.75 0.39 5.34
N PRO A 537 3.69 -0.52 5.00
CA PRO A 537 3.34 -1.88 4.56
C PRO A 537 2.40 -2.66 5.49
N ASP A 538 2.38 -2.36 6.80
CA ASP A 538 1.47 -2.98 7.78
C ASP A 538 -0.01 -2.71 7.46
N TYR A 539 -0.30 -1.64 6.73
CA TYR A 539 -1.65 -1.12 6.50
C TYR A 539 -2.13 -1.23 5.06
N VAL A 540 -1.25 -1.58 4.12
CA VAL A 540 -1.51 -1.51 2.67
C VAL A 540 -1.29 -2.83 1.93
N GLY A 541 -1.01 -3.92 2.64
CA GLY A 541 -0.87 -5.26 2.04
C GLY A 541 0.57 -5.77 1.92
N GLY A 542 1.48 -5.27 2.75
CA GLY A 542 2.83 -5.82 2.93
C GLY A 542 3.70 -5.77 1.68
N ALA A 543 4.46 -6.85 1.46
CA ALA A 543 5.37 -6.95 0.32
C ALA A 543 4.64 -6.92 -1.03
N MET A 544 3.38 -7.37 -1.11
CA MET A 544 2.61 -7.37 -2.36
C MET A 544 2.45 -5.94 -2.90
N ALA A 545 1.99 -5.02 -2.06
CA ALA A 545 1.83 -3.62 -2.46
C ALA A 545 3.19 -2.94 -2.71
N THR A 546 4.17 -3.20 -1.83
CA THR A 546 5.53 -2.67 -1.96
C THR A 546 6.15 -3.04 -3.30
N PHE A 547 6.08 -4.31 -3.71
CA PHE A 547 6.71 -4.79 -4.94
C PHE A 547 5.94 -4.40 -6.19
N LEU A 548 4.61 -4.35 -6.14
CA LEU A 548 3.78 -3.97 -7.30
C LEU A 548 3.78 -2.46 -7.58
N HIS A 549 4.01 -1.62 -6.57
CA HIS A 549 3.82 -0.16 -6.70
C HIS A 549 5.11 0.64 -6.45
N ALA A 550 5.93 0.31 -5.45
CA ALA A 550 7.12 1.10 -5.11
C ALA A 550 8.34 0.75 -6.01
N LEU A 551 8.66 -0.55 -6.18
CA LEU A 551 9.80 -0.96 -7.01
C LEU A 551 9.76 -0.42 -8.45
N PRO A 552 8.61 -0.36 -9.15
CA PRO A 552 8.54 0.15 -10.51
C PRO A 552 8.89 1.62 -10.68
N ILE A 553 8.81 2.43 -9.61
CA ILE A 553 9.11 3.87 -9.64
C ILE A 553 10.51 4.19 -9.07
N LEU A 554 11.34 3.18 -8.82
CA LEU A 554 12.77 3.40 -8.60
C LEU A 554 13.46 3.86 -9.89
N ARG A 555 14.46 4.72 -9.75
CA ARG A 555 15.41 5.01 -10.84
C ARG A 555 16.18 3.73 -11.19
N PRO A 556 16.51 3.48 -12.46
CA PRO A 556 17.21 2.27 -12.89
C PRO A 556 18.72 2.34 -12.56
N ARG A 557 19.06 2.57 -11.29
CA ARG A 557 20.44 2.66 -10.79
C ARG A 557 20.67 1.59 -9.72
N LYS A 558 21.91 1.11 -9.63
CA LYS A 558 22.30 0.08 -8.64
C LYS A 558 22.14 0.56 -7.20
N THR A 559 22.32 1.86 -6.98
CA THR A 559 22.17 2.43 -5.66
C THR A 559 20.72 2.59 -5.28
N SER A 560 19.73 2.53 -6.18
CA SER A 560 18.33 2.84 -5.88
C SER A 560 17.62 1.73 -5.10
N ALA A 561 16.87 2.09 -4.06
CA ALA A 561 16.23 1.13 -3.17
C ALA A 561 14.92 1.68 -2.56
N VAL A 562 14.04 0.75 -2.18
CA VAL A 562 12.89 0.99 -1.32
C VAL A 562 13.17 0.39 0.06
N THR A 563 12.86 1.13 1.11
CA THR A 563 13.09 0.80 2.52
C THR A 563 11.76 0.77 3.27
N SER A 564 11.53 -0.25 4.09
CA SER A 564 10.35 -0.34 4.96
C SER A 564 10.58 -1.27 6.14
N ASN A 565 9.78 -1.09 7.20
CA ASN A 565 9.81 -1.88 8.43
C ASN A 565 8.42 -2.47 8.67
N VAL A 566 8.31 -3.35 9.66
CA VAL A 566 7.03 -3.82 10.21
C VAL A 566 7.06 -3.55 11.70
N LEU A 567 6.17 -2.69 12.19
CA LEU A 567 6.17 -2.25 13.58
C LEU A 567 4.88 -2.62 14.32
N ARG A 568 3.78 -2.84 13.60
CA ARG A 568 2.48 -3.18 14.21
C ARG A 568 2.42 -4.63 14.69
N ASN A 569 2.96 -5.56 13.92
CA ASN A 569 2.85 -6.99 14.19
C ASN A 569 4.20 -7.71 14.16
N THR A 570 5.21 -7.06 14.74
CA THR A 570 6.60 -7.51 14.84
C THR A 570 6.75 -8.95 15.31
N LYS A 571 5.96 -9.35 16.31
CA LYS A 571 5.98 -10.69 16.92
C LYS A 571 5.52 -11.82 15.98
N VAL A 572 4.94 -11.48 14.82
CA VAL A 572 4.45 -12.45 13.82
C VAL A 572 5.56 -12.94 12.90
N TRP A 573 6.62 -12.13 12.72
CA TRP A 573 7.57 -12.31 11.63
C TRP A 573 8.97 -12.64 12.14
N PRO A 574 9.24 -13.94 12.41
CA PRO A 574 10.56 -14.36 12.89
C PRO A 574 11.66 -14.17 11.84
N THR A 575 11.33 -14.06 10.55
CA THR A 575 12.28 -13.91 9.43
C THR A 575 11.68 -13.06 8.31
N HIS A 576 12.52 -12.47 7.44
CA HIS A 576 12.03 -11.81 6.22
C HIS A 576 11.25 -12.79 5.34
N ASP A 577 11.67 -14.06 5.32
CA ASP A 577 11.00 -15.11 4.55
C ASP A 577 9.57 -15.35 5.03
N SER A 578 9.32 -15.37 6.34
CA SER A 578 7.96 -15.53 6.86
C SER A 578 7.02 -14.41 6.42
N PHE A 579 7.51 -13.16 6.42
CA PHE A 579 6.76 -12.00 5.93
C PHE A 579 6.49 -12.06 4.43
N LEU A 580 7.49 -12.43 3.63
CA LEU A 580 7.35 -12.57 2.18
C LEU A 580 6.41 -13.70 1.79
N VAL A 581 6.56 -14.87 2.43
CA VAL A 581 5.71 -16.04 2.16
C VAL A 581 4.27 -15.71 2.44
N ASP A 582 3.99 -15.08 3.59
CA ASP A 582 2.65 -14.68 3.90
C ASP A 582 2.17 -13.58 2.95
N SER A 583 2.89 -12.47 2.78
CA SER A 583 2.45 -11.35 1.93
C SER A 583 2.21 -11.75 0.48
N LEU A 584 3.02 -12.66 -0.08
CA LEU A 584 3.04 -12.99 -1.51
C LEU A 584 2.43 -14.36 -1.83
N LEU A 585 2.20 -15.22 -0.85
CA LEU A 585 1.87 -16.64 -1.03
C LEU A 585 2.90 -17.41 -1.88
N LEU A 586 4.17 -17.03 -1.78
CA LEU A 586 5.29 -17.68 -2.46
C LEU A 586 6.23 -18.31 -1.44
N ALA A 587 6.36 -19.63 -1.47
CA ALA A 587 7.03 -20.41 -0.43
C ALA A 587 8.58 -20.34 -0.41
N GLY A 588 9.18 -19.23 -0.82
CA GLY A 588 10.62 -18.98 -0.73
C GLY A 588 11.05 -17.68 -1.42
N ARG A 589 12.05 -17.01 -0.82
CA ARG A 589 12.58 -15.71 -1.27
C ARG A 589 12.95 -15.68 -2.74
N ALA A 590 13.71 -16.66 -3.23
CA ALA A 590 14.15 -16.70 -4.63
C ALA A 590 12.97 -16.72 -5.63
N LYS A 591 11.82 -17.30 -5.26
CA LYS A 591 10.63 -17.26 -6.11
C LYS A 591 10.00 -15.87 -6.10
N ALA A 592 9.93 -15.23 -4.93
CA ALA A 592 9.46 -13.85 -4.80
C ALA A 592 10.35 -12.88 -5.58
N GLU A 593 11.67 -12.94 -5.37
CA GLU A 593 12.66 -12.12 -6.06
C GLU A 593 12.55 -12.23 -7.58
N ASN A 594 12.52 -13.45 -8.12
CA ASN A 594 12.33 -13.64 -9.56
C ASN A 594 10.98 -13.10 -10.04
N THR A 595 9.88 -13.46 -9.37
CA THR A 595 8.52 -13.11 -9.81
C THR A 595 8.27 -11.60 -9.80
N PHE A 596 8.89 -10.86 -8.87
CA PHE A 596 8.72 -9.42 -8.72
C PHE A 596 9.91 -8.60 -9.27
N SER A 597 10.96 -9.27 -9.75
CA SER A 597 12.25 -8.65 -10.06
C SER A 597 12.78 -7.78 -8.92
N ALA A 598 12.67 -8.32 -7.71
CA ALA A 598 13.13 -7.71 -6.47
C ALA A 598 14.41 -8.41 -6.00
N ALA A 599 15.27 -7.70 -5.28
CA ALA A 599 16.41 -8.29 -4.60
C ALA A 599 16.62 -7.62 -3.24
N LEU A 600 16.78 -8.43 -2.19
CA LEU A 600 17.13 -7.91 -0.87
C LEU A 600 18.57 -7.37 -0.91
N VAL A 601 18.77 -6.19 -0.35
CA VAL A 601 20.10 -5.57 -0.24
C VAL A 601 21.01 -6.46 0.63
N PRO A 602 22.28 -6.72 0.23
CA PRO A 602 23.17 -7.67 0.92
C PRO A 602 23.35 -7.42 2.42
N GLU A 603 23.38 -6.15 2.82
CA GLU A 603 23.50 -5.71 4.21
C GLU A 603 22.32 -6.21 5.06
N CYS A 604 21.09 -6.12 4.53
CA CYS A 604 19.89 -6.63 5.20
C CYS A 604 19.93 -8.17 5.33
N ALA A 605 20.47 -8.89 4.35
CA ALA A 605 20.62 -10.34 4.42
C ALA A 605 21.64 -10.77 5.48
N GLN A 606 22.73 -10.02 5.65
CA GLN A 606 23.73 -10.26 6.69
C GLN A 606 23.16 -9.95 8.08
N MET A 607 22.42 -8.85 8.20
CA MET A 607 21.74 -8.46 9.43
C MET A 607 20.72 -9.51 9.85
N GLU A 608 19.88 -10.00 8.94
CA GLU A 608 18.93 -11.09 9.22
C GLU A 608 19.61 -12.30 9.87
N LYS A 609 20.75 -12.75 9.31
CA LYS A 609 21.51 -13.87 9.84
C LYS A 609 22.04 -13.61 11.26
N ALA A 610 22.47 -12.38 11.53
CA ALA A 610 22.93 -11.98 12.87
C ALA A 610 21.78 -11.92 13.89
N LEU A 611 20.55 -11.75 13.41
CA LEU A 611 19.35 -11.56 14.22
C LEU A 611 18.47 -12.81 14.33
N GLU A 612 18.85 -13.94 13.72
CA GLU A 612 18.06 -15.19 13.70
C GLU A 612 17.60 -15.65 15.10
N SER A 613 18.36 -15.34 16.16
CA SER A 613 18.00 -15.69 17.55
C SER A 613 17.05 -14.70 18.24
N MET A 614 16.76 -13.53 17.65
CA MET A 614 15.97 -12.46 18.28
C MET A 614 14.46 -12.57 18.04
N GLY A 615 14.01 -13.30 17.01
CA GLY A 615 12.60 -13.61 16.78
C GLY A 615 11.71 -12.49 16.23
N SER A 616 12.25 -11.29 15.96
CA SER A 616 11.53 -10.12 15.42
C SER A 616 12.37 -9.34 14.40
N VAL A 617 12.87 -10.03 13.35
CA VAL A 617 13.80 -9.44 12.37
C VAL A 617 13.21 -8.21 11.67
N MET A 618 11.89 -8.16 11.51
CA MET A 618 11.20 -7.13 10.74
C MET A 618 11.06 -5.76 11.43
N VAL A 619 11.46 -5.65 12.70
CA VAL A 619 11.57 -4.34 13.38
C VAL A 619 12.63 -3.47 12.70
N PHE A 620 13.66 -4.12 12.17
CA PHE A 620 14.74 -3.47 11.44
C PHE A 620 14.37 -3.28 9.97
N SER A 621 14.97 -2.26 9.36
CA SER A 621 14.65 -1.86 8.01
C SER A 621 15.02 -2.91 6.96
N MET A 622 14.07 -3.20 6.09
CA MET A 622 14.27 -4.00 4.89
C MET A 622 14.49 -3.12 3.68
N LYS A 623 15.64 -3.29 3.01
CA LYS A 623 15.93 -2.58 1.77
C LYS A 623 15.84 -3.52 0.58
N TRP A 624 15.01 -3.15 -0.39
CA TRP A 624 14.80 -3.89 -1.63
C TRP A 624 15.22 -3.05 -2.84
N THR A 625 15.89 -3.70 -3.79
CA THR A 625 16.27 -3.09 -5.07
C THR A 625 15.55 -3.77 -6.21
N ARG A 626 15.50 -3.10 -7.36
CA ARG A 626 15.01 -3.71 -8.59
C ARG A 626 16.13 -4.48 -9.27
N GLN A 627 15.96 -5.79 -9.43
CA GLN A 627 16.97 -6.67 -10.01
C GLN A 627 17.12 -6.44 -11.53
N SER A 628 16.00 -6.34 -12.25
CA SER A 628 15.99 -6.20 -13.70
C SER A 628 14.76 -5.43 -14.17
N THR A 629 14.91 -4.74 -15.30
CA THR A 629 13.78 -4.18 -16.05
C THR A 629 13.34 -5.06 -17.21
N LYS A 630 14.14 -6.07 -17.55
CA LYS A 630 13.89 -7.02 -18.62
C LYS A 630 13.01 -8.16 -18.13
N ALA A 631 12.17 -8.67 -19.04
CA ALA A 631 11.42 -9.89 -18.83
C ALA A 631 12.36 -11.07 -18.50
N LEU A 632 11.85 -12.01 -17.72
CA LEU A 632 12.57 -13.24 -17.40
C LEU A 632 12.64 -14.15 -18.63
N GLU A 633 13.73 -14.89 -18.72
CA GLU A 633 13.83 -16.03 -19.62
C GLU A 633 12.76 -17.07 -19.26
N TRP A 634 12.22 -17.74 -20.27
CA TRP A 634 11.16 -18.74 -20.10
C TRP A 634 11.47 -19.79 -19.03
N SER A 635 12.73 -20.26 -19.00
CA SER A 635 13.20 -21.28 -18.05
C SER A 635 13.17 -20.84 -16.58
N LYS A 636 13.08 -19.53 -16.33
CA LYS A 636 12.97 -18.93 -14.99
C LYS A 636 11.53 -18.64 -14.59
N LEU A 637 10.57 -18.75 -15.50
CA LEU A 637 9.14 -18.55 -15.19
C LEU A 637 8.60 -19.72 -14.38
N MET A 638 7.62 -19.43 -13.51
CA MET A 638 6.88 -20.47 -12.83
C MET A 638 6.12 -21.34 -13.86
N PRO A 639 6.11 -22.68 -13.74
CA PRO A 639 5.31 -23.52 -14.61
C PRO A 639 3.83 -23.15 -14.55
N ARG A 640 3.12 -23.25 -15.69
CA ARG A 640 1.69 -22.87 -15.82
C ARG A 640 0.80 -23.34 -14.67
N ARG A 641 0.83 -24.64 -14.34
CA ARG A 641 -0.02 -25.21 -13.28
C ARG A 641 0.28 -24.62 -11.90
N SER A 642 1.54 -24.29 -11.63
CA SER A 642 1.95 -23.65 -10.38
C SER A 642 1.50 -22.18 -10.36
N LEU A 643 1.56 -21.48 -11.50
CA LEU A 643 1.05 -20.11 -11.65
C LEU A 643 -0.46 -20.06 -11.43
N GLU A 644 -1.21 -20.98 -12.05
CA GLU A 644 -2.67 -21.14 -11.87
C GLU A 644 -3.01 -21.37 -10.40
N HIS A 645 -2.35 -22.34 -9.76
CA HIS A 645 -2.53 -22.59 -8.33
C HIS A 645 -2.27 -21.34 -7.47
N TRP A 646 -1.16 -20.64 -7.72
CA TRP A 646 -0.79 -19.46 -6.94
C TRP A 646 -1.77 -18.29 -7.13
N LEU A 647 -2.19 -18.00 -8.36
CA LEU A 647 -3.17 -16.96 -8.64
C LEU A 647 -4.55 -17.29 -8.07
N HIS A 648 -4.98 -18.56 -8.10
CA HIS A 648 -6.20 -18.99 -7.42
C HIS A 648 -6.09 -18.82 -5.90
N ALA A 649 -4.96 -19.19 -5.29
CA ALA A 649 -4.74 -19.01 -3.85
C ALA A 649 -4.80 -17.53 -3.43
N LEU A 650 -4.18 -16.65 -4.22
CA LEU A 650 -4.24 -15.20 -4.01
C LEU A 650 -5.67 -14.67 -4.16
N PHE A 651 -6.38 -15.07 -5.23
CA PHE A 651 -7.78 -14.68 -5.43
C PHE A 651 -8.66 -15.09 -4.25
N PHE A 652 -8.54 -16.34 -3.79
CA PHE A 652 -9.28 -16.83 -2.62
C PHE A 652 -8.95 -16.06 -1.34
N ARG A 653 -7.69 -15.64 -1.15
CA ARG A 653 -7.31 -14.82 0.00
C ARG A 653 -7.88 -13.40 -0.08
N LEU A 654 -7.98 -12.81 -1.26
CA LEU A 654 -8.59 -11.49 -1.45
C LEU A 654 -10.09 -11.52 -1.11
N CYS A 655 -10.79 -12.57 -1.57
CA CYS A 655 -12.22 -12.80 -1.32
C CYS A 655 -12.53 -13.22 0.12
N LEU A 656 -11.75 -14.15 0.68
CA LEU A 656 -12.04 -14.85 1.94
C LEU A 656 -10.82 -14.86 2.88
N PRO A 657 -10.32 -13.69 3.31
CA PRO A 657 -9.22 -13.63 4.28
C PRO A 657 -9.56 -14.41 5.55
N PHE A 658 -8.52 -14.95 6.21
CA PHE A 658 -8.71 -15.63 7.49
C PHE A 658 -9.01 -14.60 8.58
N PRO A 659 -9.89 -14.91 9.56
CA PRO A 659 -10.13 -14.02 10.68
C PRO A 659 -8.87 -13.74 11.49
N TRP A 660 -8.74 -12.54 12.05
CA TRP A 660 -7.61 -12.18 12.90
C TRP A 660 -7.66 -12.90 14.24
N VAL A 661 -6.51 -12.91 14.91
CA VAL A 661 -6.39 -13.32 16.30
C VAL A 661 -6.73 -12.15 17.23
N SER A 662 -7.19 -12.45 18.44
CA SER A 662 -7.52 -11.43 19.44
C SER A 662 -6.31 -10.64 19.92
N ASP A 663 -5.12 -11.25 19.94
CA ASP A 663 -3.86 -10.61 20.31
C ASP A 663 -3.47 -9.48 19.32
N TYR A 664 -3.48 -8.23 19.78
CA TYR A 664 -3.25 -7.02 18.97
C TYR A 664 -1.90 -7.06 18.24
N ASP A 665 -0.82 -7.42 18.93
CA ASP A 665 0.55 -7.47 18.38
C ASP A 665 0.73 -8.59 17.34
N ARG A 666 -0.30 -9.43 17.16
CA ARG A 666 -0.32 -10.52 16.18
C ARG A 666 -1.33 -10.32 15.06
N ARG A 667 -2.05 -9.19 15.03
CA ARG A 667 -3.04 -8.89 13.97
C ARG A 667 -2.34 -8.51 12.67
N VAL A 668 -2.71 -9.18 11.58
CA VAL A 668 -2.20 -8.88 10.23
C VAL A 668 -3.33 -8.33 9.38
N MET A 669 -3.23 -7.06 8.99
CA MET A 669 -4.24 -6.39 8.16
C MET A 669 -4.24 -6.94 6.72
N ARG A 670 -5.43 -7.08 6.13
CA ARG A 670 -5.63 -7.60 4.75
C ARG A 670 -6.48 -6.63 3.91
N PRO A 671 -5.97 -5.41 3.68
CA PRO A 671 -6.73 -4.32 3.07
C PRO A 671 -6.97 -4.54 1.57
N LEU A 672 -6.14 -5.32 0.89
CA LEU A 672 -6.19 -5.50 -0.56
C LEU A 672 -7.52 -6.09 -1.02
N ASN A 673 -8.04 -5.58 -2.14
CA ASN A 673 -9.25 -6.06 -2.80
C ASN A 673 -8.94 -6.67 -4.19
N LEU A 674 -9.97 -7.02 -4.97
CA LEU A 674 -9.81 -7.72 -6.25
C LEU A 674 -9.03 -6.94 -7.31
N THR A 675 -8.90 -5.61 -7.21
CA THR A 675 -8.09 -4.80 -8.14
C THR A 675 -6.61 -5.23 -8.17
N THR A 676 -6.11 -5.75 -7.04
CA THR A 676 -4.74 -6.26 -6.89
C THR A 676 -4.43 -7.35 -7.92
N LEU A 677 -5.40 -8.20 -8.26
CA LEU A 677 -5.18 -9.28 -9.22
C LEU A 677 -4.89 -8.72 -10.62
N PHE A 678 -5.61 -7.68 -11.06
CA PHE A 678 -5.41 -7.05 -12.37
C PHE A 678 -4.06 -6.34 -12.46
N ARG A 679 -3.64 -5.72 -11.36
CA ARG A 679 -2.30 -5.15 -11.22
C ARG A 679 -1.22 -6.22 -11.30
N LEU A 680 -1.41 -7.33 -10.58
CA LEU A 680 -0.49 -8.46 -10.56
C LEU A 680 -0.34 -9.11 -11.94
N VAL A 681 -1.43 -9.43 -12.65
CA VAL A 681 -1.33 -10.05 -13.98
C VAL A 681 -0.67 -9.11 -15.01
N SER A 682 -0.89 -7.79 -14.88
CA SER A 682 -0.20 -6.81 -15.70
C SER A 682 1.31 -6.81 -15.44
N HIS A 683 1.72 -6.93 -14.18
CA HIS A 683 3.12 -7.11 -13.78
C HIS A 683 3.69 -8.44 -14.31
N LEU A 684 2.99 -9.56 -14.14
CA LEU A 684 3.44 -10.88 -14.62
C LEU A 684 3.66 -10.88 -16.14
N PHE A 685 2.78 -10.24 -16.90
CA PHE A 685 3.01 -10.07 -18.34
C PHE A 685 4.31 -9.32 -18.65
N LYS A 686 4.59 -8.21 -17.93
CA LYS A 686 5.87 -7.48 -18.04
C LYS A 686 7.07 -8.36 -17.68
N MET A 687 6.90 -9.32 -16.77
CA MET A 687 7.94 -10.28 -16.38
C MET A 687 8.12 -11.43 -17.39
N GLY A 688 7.32 -11.51 -18.45
CA GLY A 688 7.45 -12.50 -19.52
C GLY A 688 6.45 -13.65 -19.47
N TYR A 689 5.51 -13.65 -18.52
CA TYR A 689 4.45 -14.66 -18.50
C TYR A 689 3.53 -14.53 -19.73
N PRO A 690 3.20 -15.64 -20.43
CA PRO A 690 2.38 -15.56 -21.63
C PRO A 690 0.97 -15.04 -21.36
N ALA A 691 0.56 -14.03 -22.12
CA ALA A 691 -0.81 -13.52 -22.11
C ALA A 691 -1.89 -14.61 -22.21
N TYR A 692 -1.72 -15.70 -22.97
CA TYR A 692 -2.75 -16.75 -23.05
C TYR A 692 -2.91 -17.55 -21.75
N TRP A 693 -1.86 -17.67 -20.93
CA TRP A 693 -1.98 -18.24 -19.58
C TRP A 693 -2.79 -17.30 -18.69
N LEU A 694 -2.39 -16.03 -18.66
CA LEU A 694 -3.02 -15.01 -17.83
C LEU A 694 -4.50 -14.82 -18.23
N SER A 695 -4.77 -14.73 -19.53
CA SER A 695 -6.12 -14.62 -20.07
C SER A 695 -6.98 -15.84 -19.74
N SER A 696 -6.44 -17.05 -19.78
CA SER A 696 -7.19 -18.27 -19.40
C SER A 696 -7.59 -18.20 -17.93
N ILE A 697 -6.67 -17.81 -17.05
CA ILE A 697 -6.93 -17.70 -15.61
C ILE A 697 -7.99 -16.63 -15.34
N LEU A 698 -7.88 -15.46 -15.97
CA LEU A 698 -8.88 -14.40 -15.82
C LEU A 698 -10.27 -14.85 -16.32
N ASN A 699 -10.32 -15.57 -17.44
CA ASN A 699 -11.55 -16.16 -17.96
C ASN A 699 -12.17 -17.15 -16.96
N ASP A 700 -11.36 -18.06 -16.42
CA ASP A 700 -11.84 -19.13 -15.55
C ASP A 700 -12.40 -18.55 -14.24
N LEU A 701 -11.76 -17.52 -13.67
CA LEU A 701 -12.28 -16.79 -12.52
C LEU A 701 -13.59 -16.04 -12.82
N ALA A 702 -13.75 -15.51 -14.04
CA ALA A 702 -14.98 -14.83 -14.45
C ALA A 702 -16.17 -15.78 -14.64
N SER A 703 -15.94 -17.08 -14.84
CA SER A 703 -17.02 -18.06 -15.01
C SER A 703 -17.90 -18.21 -13.75
N GLY A 704 -17.37 -17.91 -12.57
CA GLY A 704 -18.04 -18.08 -11.28
C GLY A 704 -17.84 -19.47 -10.64
N GLU A 705 -17.20 -20.42 -11.32
CA GLU A 705 -16.73 -21.68 -10.73
C GLU A 705 -15.34 -22.03 -11.28
N VAL A 706 -14.38 -22.36 -10.42
CA VAL A 706 -13.01 -22.66 -10.85
C VAL A 706 -12.57 -24.04 -10.38
N SER A 707 -11.98 -24.85 -11.27
CA SER A 707 -11.32 -26.08 -10.88
C SER A 707 -9.94 -25.76 -10.30
N SER A 708 -9.73 -26.02 -9.01
CA SER A 708 -8.53 -25.57 -8.31
C SER A 708 -7.99 -26.58 -7.31
N THR A 709 -6.66 -26.58 -7.21
CA THR A 709 -5.89 -27.28 -6.17
C THR A 709 -5.50 -26.35 -5.01
N ALA A 710 -5.82 -25.06 -5.11
CA ALA A 710 -5.66 -24.09 -4.03
C ALA A 710 -6.91 -24.06 -3.14
N ARG A 711 -6.77 -23.53 -1.92
CA ARG A 711 -7.88 -23.33 -0.98
C ARG A 711 -7.79 -21.94 -0.34
N PRO A 712 -8.93 -21.38 0.11
CA PRO A 712 -8.92 -20.18 0.95
C PRO A 712 -8.06 -20.40 2.20
N PRO A 713 -7.42 -19.34 2.74
CA PRO A 713 -6.55 -19.44 3.91
C PRO A 713 -7.20 -20.17 5.09
N ARG A 714 -6.41 -20.99 5.79
CA ARG A 714 -6.84 -21.82 6.95
C ARG A 714 -6.19 -21.43 8.28
N ALA A 715 -5.32 -20.43 8.25
CA ALA A 715 -4.65 -19.89 9.43
C ALA A 715 -4.49 -18.36 9.29
N PRO A 716 -4.27 -17.63 10.40
CA PRO A 716 -4.06 -16.18 10.38
C PRO A 716 -2.87 -15.74 9.52
N VAL A 717 -1.83 -16.58 9.49
CA VAL A 717 -0.60 -16.39 8.72
C VAL A 717 -0.32 -17.66 7.92
N THR A 718 0.13 -17.49 6.69
CA THR A 718 0.53 -18.61 5.83
C THR A 718 2.04 -18.77 5.86
N ASP A 719 2.50 -19.94 6.29
CA ASP A 719 3.91 -20.32 6.25
C ASP A 719 4.30 -21.00 4.92
N ALA A 720 5.57 -21.38 4.80
CA ALA A 720 6.10 -21.98 3.58
C ALA A 720 5.56 -23.39 3.30
N ALA A 721 5.11 -24.12 4.32
CA ALA A 721 4.53 -25.44 4.15
C ALA A 721 3.10 -25.32 3.58
N GLU A 722 2.29 -24.44 4.14
CA GLU A 722 0.94 -24.19 3.68
C GLU A 722 0.93 -23.54 2.28
N ALA A 723 1.86 -22.61 1.99
CA ALA A 723 2.01 -22.03 0.65
C ALA A 723 2.44 -23.05 -0.45
N LYS A 724 3.02 -24.20 -0.07
CA LYS A 724 3.38 -25.29 -1.01
C LYS A 724 2.27 -26.33 -1.17
N LYS A 725 1.25 -26.28 -0.33
CA LYS A 725 0.26 -27.34 -0.22
C LYS A 725 -0.62 -27.39 -1.45
N ILE A 726 -0.65 -28.55 -2.09
CA ILE A 726 -1.49 -28.82 -3.26
C ILE A 726 -2.61 -29.75 -2.82
N HIS A 727 -3.84 -29.26 -2.85
CA HIS A 727 -5.03 -30.07 -2.56
C HIS A 727 -5.47 -30.84 -3.82
N PRO A 728 -6.25 -31.93 -3.68
CA PRO A 728 -6.94 -32.53 -4.81
C PRO A 728 -7.76 -31.49 -5.58
N SER A 729 -7.75 -31.58 -6.91
CA SER A 729 -8.51 -30.65 -7.75
C SER A 729 -10.00 -30.75 -7.41
N LYS A 730 -10.63 -29.60 -7.18
CA LYS A 730 -12.06 -29.49 -6.89
C LYS A 730 -12.63 -28.26 -7.59
N ASN A 731 -13.85 -28.36 -8.08
CA ASN A 731 -14.60 -27.19 -8.55
C ASN A 731 -15.07 -26.39 -7.32
N ILE A 732 -14.58 -25.16 -7.22
CA ILE A 732 -14.88 -24.22 -6.14
C ILE A 732 -15.77 -23.13 -6.72
N SER A 733 -16.95 -22.96 -6.13
CA SER A 733 -17.83 -21.85 -6.45
C SER A 733 -17.26 -20.52 -5.98
N MET A 734 -17.21 -19.56 -6.90
CA MET A 734 -16.82 -18.16 -6.68
C MET A 734 -17.97 -17.21 -6.99
N ARG A 735 -19.18 -17.72 -7.18
CA ARG A 735 -20.38 -16.96 -7.55
C ARG A 735 -20.62 -15.71 -6.68
N PRO A 736 -20.45 -15.73 -5.34
CA PRO A 736 -20.64 -14.53 -4.53
C PRO A 736 -19.75 -13.34 -4.93
N PHE A 737 -18.60 -13.60 -5.55
CA PHE A 737 -17.62 -12.59 -5.96
C PHE A 737 -17.60 -12.36 -7.48
N ALA A 738 -18.38 -13.15 -8.25
CA ALA A 738 -18.26 -13.21 -9.70
C ALA A 738 -18.70 -11.91 -10.38
N ILE A 739 -19.78 -11.26 -9.91
CA ILE A 739 -20.28 -10.03 -10.55
C ILE A 739 -19.31 -8.87 -10.33
N GLU A 740 -18.80 -8.66 -9.11
CA GLU A 740 -17.74 -7.67 -8.85
C GLU A 740 -16.52 -7.95 -9.76
N TYR A 741 -16.06 -9.20 -9.81
CA TYR A 741 -14.93 -9.56 -10.65
C TYR A 741 -15.16 -9.28 -12.15
N ARG A 742 -16.37 -9.53 -12.67
CA ARG A 742 -16.74 -9.26 -14.06
C ARG A 742 -16.83 -7.75 -14.35
N VAL A 743 -17.35 -6.95 -13.42
CA VAL A 743 -17.31 -5.49 -13.49
C VAL A 743 -15.86 -5.03 -13.64
N LEU A 744 -14.97 -5.50 -12.75
CA LEU A 744 -13.56 -5.14 -12.80
C LEU A 744 -12.89 -5.65 -14.09
N LEU A 745 -13.17 -6.87 -14.56
CA LEU A 745 -12.60 -7.39 -15.81
C LEU A 745 -13.08 -6.59 -17.03
N SER A 746 -14.35 -6.20 -17.07
CA SER A 746 -14.91 -5.35 -18.14
C SER A 746 -14.25 -3.98 -18.21
N LEU A 747 -14.00 -3.37 -17.05
CA LEU A 747 -13.31 -2.08 -16.94
C LEU A 747 -11.79 -2.21 -17.23
N TRP A 748 -11.11 -3.22 -16.68
CA TRP A 748 -9.66 -3.36 -16.82
C TRP A 748 -9.22 -3.90 -18.19
N GLN A 749 -10.07 -4.54 -18.98
CA GLN A 749 -9.65 -5.15 -20.27
C GLN A 749 -8.94 -4.14 -21.19
N ARG A 750 -9.40 -2.87 -21.19
CA ARG A 750 -8.80 -1.79 -21.98
C ARG A 750 -7.37 -1.48 -21.53
N LEU A 751 -7.13 -1.59 -20.22
CA LEU A 751 -5.91 -1.19 -19.52
C LEU A 751 -4.88 -2.31 -19.43
N LEU A 752 -5.29 -3.58 -19.54
CA LEU A 752 -4.38 -4.72 -19.57
C LEU A 752 -3.34 -4.56 -20.71
N PRO A 753 -2.08 -4.94 -20.48
CA PRO A 753 -1.02 -4.83 -21.49
C PRO A 753 -1.10 -5.91 -22.57
N PHE A 754 -2.09 -6.80 -22.52
CA PHE A 754 -2.39 -7.85 -23.48
C PHE A 754 -3.91 -7.93 -23.72
N GLY A 755 -4.33 -8.57 -24.81
CA GLY A 755 -5.76 -8.79 -25.10
C GLY A 755 -6.28 -10.11 -24.49
N LEU A 756 -7.60 -10.23 -24.38
CA LEU A 756 -8.25 -11.39 -23.75
C LEU A 756 -8.78 -12.38 -24.80
N LEU A 757 -8.73 -13.66 -24.46
CA LEU A 757 -9.42 -14.77 -25.11
C LEU A 757 -10.49 -15.29 -24.13
N LEU A 758 -11.72 -14.84 -24.32
CA LEU A 758 -12.84 -15.15 -23.47
C LEU A 758 -13.63 -16.32 -24.04
N GLN A 759 -14.06 -17.24 -23.19
CA GLN A 759 -15.06 -18.23 -23.56
C GLN A 759 -16.38 -17.52 -23.89
N GLU A 760 -17.16 -18.06 -24.82
CA GLU A 760 -18.41 -17.43 -25.27
C GLU A 760 -19.38 -17.16 -24.11
N ALA A 761 -19.50 -18.08 -23.15
CA ALA A 761 -20.36 -17.92 -21.98
C ALA A 761 -19.90 -16.77 -21.09
N VAL A 762 -18.58 -16.64 -20.85
CA VAL A 762 -18.00 -15.56 -20.05
C VAL A 762 -18.16 -14.21 -20.74
N ALA A 763 -17.88 -14.14 -22.05
CA ALA A 763 -18.02 -12.91 -22.82
C ALA A 763 -19.45 -12.34 -22.78
N LYS A 764 -20.47 -13.21 -22.79
CA LYS A 764 -21.89 -12.81 -22.65
C LYS A 764 -22.28 -12.34 -21.24
N GLN A 765 -21.53 -12.74 -20.22
CA GLN A 765 -21.79 -12.40 -18.82
C GLN A 765 -21.00 -11.17 -18.36
N LEU A 766 -20.05 -10.67 -19.15
CA LEU A 766 -19.37 -9.42 -18.84
C LEU A 766 -20.36 -8.26 -18.99
N PRO A 767 -20.50 -7.41 -17.98
CA PRO A 767 -21.36 -6.24 -18.10
C PRO A 767 -20.78 -5.28 -19.13
N ASP A 768 -21.63 -4.72 -19.99
CA ASP A 768 -21.26 -3.59 -20.84
C ASP A 768 -20.88 -2.41 -19.93
N PRO A 769 -19.71 -1.76 -20.11
CA PRO A 769 -19.35 -0.61 -19.28
C PRO A 769 -20.41 0.51 -19.26
N SER A 770 -21.26 0.65 -20.29
CA SER A 770 -22.35 1.63 -20.29
C SER A 770 -23.51 1.29 -19.34
N THR A 771 -23.62 0.05 -18.87
CA THR A 771 -24.65 -0.40 -17.92
C THR A 771 -24.14 -0.45 -16.48
N ILE A 772 -22.84 -0.25 -16.26
CA ILE A 772 -22.24 -0.13 -14.94
C ILE A 772 -22.56 1.25 -14.38
N ARG A 773 -23.10 1.29 -13.17
CA ARG A 773 -23.51 2.52 -12.49
C ARG A 773 -22.98 2.55 -11.06
N GLU A 774 -22.70 3.75 -10.55
CA GLU A 774 -22.49 3.96 -9.13
C GLU A 774 -23.82 3.76 -8.39
N PHE A 775 -23.79 3.01 -7.29
CA PHE A 775 -24.89 2.89 -6.35
C PHE A 775 -24.42 3.30 -4.97
N LYS A 776 -25.35 3.86 -4.18
CA LYS A 776 -25.13 4.32 -2.81
C LYS A 776 -26.14 3.66 -1.90
N VAL A 777 -25.67 2.86 -0.94
CA VAL A 777 -26.52 2.25 0.11
C VAL A 777 -26.40 3.07 1.38
N LYS A 778 -27.52 3.58 1.89
CA LYS A 778 -27.59 4.30 3.16
C LYS A 778 -27.94 3.35 4.31
N PHE A 779 -27.11 3.39 5.35
CA PHE A 779 -27.31 2.64 6.59
C PHE A 779 -27.82 3.59 7.68
N ILE A 780 -28.85 3.18 8.41
CA ILE A 780 -29.53 4.03 9.42
C ILE A 780 -29.04 3.66 10.82
N ASP A 781 -28.93 2.37 11.10
CA ASP A 781 -28.48 1.84 12.40
C ASP A 781 -27.09 1.22 12.24
N ILE A 782 -26.05 2.03 12.49
CA ILE A 782 -24.69 1.50 12.64
C ILE A 782 -24.57 1.07 14.11
N ASN A 783 -24.10 -0.15 14.36
CA ASN A 783 -23.94 -0.63 15.73
C ASN A 783 -22.85 0.18 16.46
N ASP A 784 -23.24 1.24 17.18
CA ASP A 784 -22.32 2.10 17.96
C ASP A 784 -21.56 1.31 19.04
N ALA A 785 -22.11 0.19 19.53
CA ALA A 785 -21.43 -0.70 20.47
C ALA A 785 -20.14 -1.30 19.88
N PHE A 786 -20.01 -1.38 18.55
CA PHE A 786 -18.76 -1.74 17.87
C PHE A 786 -17.66 -0.71 18.13
N PHE A 787 -18.00 0.59 18.12
CA PHE A 787 -17.08 1.68 18.45
C PHE A 787 -16.88 1.86 19.96
N ASP A 788 -17.92 1.62 20.77
CA ASP A 788 -17.89 1.81 22.23
C ASP A 788 -17.18 0.68 22.99
N ALA A 789 -17.29 -0.57 22.52
CA ALA A 789 -16.55 -1.70 23.12
C ALA A 789 -15.02 -1.52 22.98
N ALA A 790 -14.57 -0.77 21.97
CA ALA A 790 -13.17 -0.42 21.81
C ALA A 790 -12.70 0.60 22.85
N ALA A 791 -13.56 1.56 23.21
CA ALA A 791 -13.23 2.68 24.10
C ALA A 791 -12.82 2.28 25.53
N GLY A 792 -13.28 1.12 26.01
CA GLY A 792 -13.05 0.64 27.38
C GLY A 792 -11.80 -0.22 27.59
N GLU A 793 -11.06 -0.55 26.52
CA GLU A 793 -9.84 -1.36 26.62
C GLU A 793 -8.60 -0.48 26.80
N ALA A 794 -7.60 -0.97 27.54
CA ALA A 794 -6.31 -0.28 27.73
C ALA A 794 -5.57 -0.03 26.40
N ASN A 795 -5.92 -0.79 25.36
CA ASN A 795 -5.57 -0.58 23.95
C ASN A 795 -6.85 -0.83 23.13
N PRO A 796 -7.63 0.20 22.79
CA PRO A 796 -8.82 0.04 21.98
C PRO A 796 -8.50 -0.78 20.74
N PRO A 797 -9.24 -1.86 20.42
CA PRO A 797 -9.17 -2.43 19.09
C PRO A 797 -9.33 -1.30 18.10
N ASP A 798 -8.44 -1.29 17.11
CA ASP A 798 -8.42 -0.40 15.96
C ASP A 798 -9.64 -0.66 15.05
N VAL A 799 -10.83 -0.67 15.64
CA VAL A 799 -12.12 -1.04 15.06
C VAL A 799 -12.41 -0.15 13.86
N GLY A 800 -12.03 1.13 13.97
CA GLY A 800 -12.10 2.10 12.89
C GLY A 800 -11.15 1.83 11.71
N THR A 801 -10.11 0.99 11.85
CA THR A 801 -9.18 0.66 10.74
C THR A 801 -9.48 -0.70 10.09
N MET A 802 -10.54 -1.38 10.54
CA MET A 802 -10.92 -2.68 10.00
C MET A 802 -11.35 -2.61 8.54
N SER A 803 -10.80 -3.51 7.71
CA SER A 803 -11.20 -3.66 6.33
C SER A 803 -12.57 -4.32 6.23
N SER A 804 -13.49 -3.69 5.51
CA SER A 804 -14.89 -4.11 5.38
C SER A 804 -15.27 -4.43 3.94
N VAL A 805 -16.34 -5.22 3.79
CA VAL A 805 -16.99 -5.51 2.50
C VAL A 805 -18.49 -5.26 2.61
N LEU A 806 -19.10 -4.93 1.48
CA LEU A 806 -20.55 -4.84 1.34
C LEU A 806 -21.07 -6.21 0.86
N VAL A 807 -22.10 -6.74 1.52
CA VAL A 807 -22.68 -8.05 1.22
C VAL A 807 -24.18 -7.88 0.95
N PHE A 808 -24.61 -8.20 -0.26
CA PHE A 808 -26.01 -8.36 -0.60
C PHE A 808 -26.43 -9.81 -0.36
N TRP A 809 -27.49 -10.02 0.41
CA TRP A 809 -27.96 -11.34 0.82
C TRP A 809 -29.45 -11.49 0.52
N ASN A 810 -29.80 -12.50 -0.30
CA ASN A 810 -31.19 -12.84 -0.58
C ASN A 810 -31.77 -13.64 0.60
N ARG A 811 -32.55 -12.97 1.45
CA ARG A 811 -33.18 -13.58 2.62
C ARG A 811 -34.31 -14.54 2.26
N THR A 812 -35.01 -14.32 1.16
CA THR A 812 -36.06 -15.22 0.67
C THR A 812 -35.50 -16.62 0.40
N VAL A 813 -34.32 -16.71 -0.22
CA VAL A 813 -33.71 -17.99 -0.60
C VAL A 813 -32.81 -18.55 0.51
N ASN A 814 -31.94 -17.72 1.09
CA ASN A 814 -30.92 -18.20 2.02
C ASN A 814 -31.39 -18.24 3.49
N GLY A 815 -32.52 -17.59 3.80
CA GLY A 815 -32.97 -17.32 5.16
C GLY A 815 -32.23 -16.12 5.77
N GLN A 816 -32.32 -16.00 7.10
CA GLN A 816 -31.64 -14.93 7.84
C GLN A 816 -30.13 -14.92 7.57
N VAL A 817 -29.55 -13.72 7.61
CA VAL A 817 -28.11 -13.52 7.48
C VAL A 817 -27.40 -14.33 8.58
N PRO A 818 -26.29 -15.04 8.28
CA PRO A 818 -25.57 -15.82 9.29
C PRO A 818 -25.10 -14.94 10.46
N GLY A 819 -25.17 -15.44 11.69
CA GLY A 819 -24.62 -14.74 12.86
C GLY A 819 -23.10 -14.61 12.85
N GLU A 820 -22.54 -13.92 13.86
CA GLU A 820 -21.11 -13.61 13.98
C GLU A 820 -20.18 -14.80 13.70
N GLY A 821 -19.14 -14.56 12.90
CA GLY A 821 -18.15 -15.55 12.48
C GLY A 821 -18.65 -16.61 11.49
N LYS A 822 -19.95 -16.68 11.21
CA LYS A 822 -20.55 -17.73 10.35
C LYS A 822 -20.63 -17.33 8.88
N LEU A 823 -20.64 -16.05 8.53
CA LEU A 823 -20.72 -15.62 7.13
C LEU A 823 -19.57 -16.23 6.30
N ARG A 824 -18.33 -16.14 6.80
CA ARG A 824 -17.17 -16.73 6.13
C ARG A 824 -17.38 -18.22 5.82
N GLN A 825 -17.93 -18.96 6.78
CA GLN A 825 -18.20 -20.40 6.63
C GLN A 825 -19.29 -20.65 5.58
N SER A 826 -20.34 -19.83 5.56
CA SER A 826 -21.42 -19.90 4.56
C SER A 826 -20.94 -19.59 3.13
N LEU A 827 -19.91 -18.76 2.98
CA LEU A 827 -19.30 -18.42 1.68
C LEU A 827 -18.25 -19.45 1.21
N LEU A 828 -17.79 -20.34 2.10
CA LEU A 828 -16.85 -21.40 1.74
C LEU A 828 -17.58 -22.54 1.01
N ASP A 829 -17.01 -22.98 -0.11
CA ASP A 829 -17.36 -24.26 -0.72
C ASP A 829 -16.64 -25.39 0.06
N GLU A 830 -17.31 -26.00 1.04
CA GLU A 830 -16.71 -26.91 2.03
C GLU A 830 -15.86 -28.04 1.41
N GLU A 831 -14.78 -28.45 2.07
CA GLU A 831 -13.76 -29.35 1.48
C GLU A 831 -14.13 -30.84 1.45
N SER A 832 -15.03 -31.31 2.31
CA SER A 832 -15.35 -32.74 2.36
C SER A 832 -16.28 -33.13 1.20
N VAL A 833 -16.02 -34.28 0.58
CA VAL A 833 -16.89 -34.87 -0.46
C VAL A 833 -18.30 -35.18 0.08
N LYS A 834 -18.47 -35.19 1.40
CA LYS A 834 -19.71 -35.54 2.09
C LYS A 834 -20.60 -34.35 2.47
N SER A 835 -20.09 -33.12 2.43
CA SER A 835 -20.84 -31.92 2.83
C SER A 835 -21.16 -31.05 1.62
N LYS A 836 -22.44 -30.68 1.45
CA LYS A 836 -22.88 -29.78 0.38
C LYS A 836 -22.57 -28.34 0.77
N SER A 837 -22.13 -27.52 -0.19
CA SER A 837 -22.03 -26.06 -0.02
C SER A 837 -23.31 -25.50 0.59
N PHE A 838 -23.17 -24.60 1.58
CA PHE A 838 -24.28 -23.96 2.26
C PHE A 838 -25.25 -23.31 1.25
N LEU A 839 -24.73 -22.49 0.33
CA LEU A 839 -25.54 -21.78 -0.67
C LEU A 839 -26.23 -22.75 -1.65
N LYS A 840 -25.53 -23.78 -2.14
CA LYS A 840 -26.13 -24.81 -3.01
C LYS A 840 -27.28 -25.53 -2.29
N SER A 841 -27.12 -25.81 -1.00
CA SER A 841 -28.18 -26.43 -0.20
C SER A 841 -29.41 -25.53 0.00
N ARG A 842 -29.21 -24.21 0.06
CA ARG A 842 -30.30 -23.22 0.18
C ARG A 842 -31.09 -23.10 -1.11
N LEU A 843 -30.40 -22.97 -2.24
CA LEU A 843 -31.00 -22.99 -3.58
C LEU A 843 -31.86 -24.25 -3.79
N GLN A 844 -31.30 -25.43 -3.48
CA GLN A 844 -32.02 -26.70 -3.59
C GLN A 844 -33.31 -26.71 -2.73
N LYS A 845 -33.24 -26.24 -1.49
CA LYS A 845 -34.41 -26.17 -0.59
C LYS A 845 -35.47 -25.18 -1.06
N ALA A 846 -35.04 -24.08 -1.68
CA ALA A 846 -35.93 -23.06 -2.23
C ALA A 846 -36.49 -23.40 -3.62
N GLY A 847 -36.11 -24.56 -4.20
CA GLY A 847 -36.51 -24.95 -5.56
C GLY A 847 -35.95 -24.04 -6.65
N ARG A 848 -34.86 -23.33 -6.36
CA ARG A 848 -34.19 -22.40 -7.28
C ARG A 848 -33.07 -23.10 -8.05
N PRO A 849 -32.74 -22.68 -9.30
CA PRO A 849 -31.62 -23.22 -10.05
C PRO A 849 -30.29 -23.04 -9.31
N GLU A 850 -29.38 -24.02 -9.39
CA GLU A 850 -28.03 -23.87 -8.80
C GLU A 850 -27.21 -22.72 -9.42
N SER A 851 -27.64 -22.24 -10.58
CA SER A 851 -27.04 -21.12 -11.29
C SER A 851 -27.59 -19.75 -10.88
N GLU A 852 -28.50 -19.67 -9.92
CA GLU A 852 -29.04 -18.40 -9.42
C GLU A 852 -28.08 -17.77 -8.39
N ASP A 853 -27.84 -16.46 -8.51
CA ASP A 853 -27.01 -15.72 -7.56
C ASP A 853 -27.88 -15.23 -6.40
N THR A 854 -27.55 -15.67 -5.20
CA THR A 854 -28.30 -15.33 -3.96
C THR A 854 -27.48 -14.51 -2.97
N VAL A 855 -26.20 -14.27 -3.30
CA VAL A 855 -25.26 -13.46 -2.52
C VAL A 855 -24.36 -12.70 -3.49
N HIS A 856 -24.11 -11.43 -3.21
CA HIS A 856 -23.05 -10.66 -3.85
C HIS A 856 -22.16 -10.01 -2.79
N VAL A 857 -20.85 -10.14 -2.96
CA VAL A 857 -19.86 -9.49 -2.10
C VAL A 857 -19.12 -8.45 -2.93
N VAL A 858 -19.02 -7.24 -2.40
CA VAL A 858 -18.34 -6.10 -3.02
C VAL A 858 -17.24 -5.60 -2.10
N SER A 859 -16.01 -5.71 -2.57
CA SER A 859 -14.78 -5.28 -1.90
C SER A 859 -14.22 -3.95 -2.41
N THR A 860 -14.59 -3.55 -3.64
CA THR A 860 -14.31 -2.24 -4.23
C THR A 860 -15.44 -1.26 -3.96
N ALA A 861 -15.54 -0.84 -2.71
CA ALA A 861 -16.53 0.14 -2.25
C ALA A 861 -15.85 1.23 -1.42
N GLN A 862 -16.56 2.33 -1.17
CA GLN A 862 -16.11 3.45 -0.34
C GLN A 862 -17.18 3.75 0.71
N TRP A 863 -16.74 4.10 1.92
CA TRP A 863 -17.61 4.50 3.01
C TRP A 863 -17.52 6.00 3.22
N LYS A 864 -18.67 6.64 3.43
CA LYS A 864 -18.78 8.02 3.87
C LYS A 864 -19.57 8.05 5.17
N ARG A 865 -18.92 8.43 6.27
CA ARG A 865 -19.50 8.39 7.61
C ARG A 865 -20.56 9.47 7.82
N GLU A 866 -20.35 10.66 7.26
CA GLU A 866 -21.28 11.80 7.38
C GLU A 866 -22.72 11.45 7.03
N ASP A 867 -22.91 10.66 5.96
CA ASP A 867 -24.21 10.25 5.45
C ASP A 867 -24.49 8.76 5.68
N SER A 868 -23.63 8.06 6.44
CA SER A 868 -23.67 6.62 6.68
C SER A 868 -23.86 5.79 5.40
N THR A 869 -23.10 6.11 4.35
CA THR A 869 -23.35 5.59 2.99
C THR A 869 -22.16 4.80 2.46
N VAL A 870 -22.45 3.65 1.84
CA VAL A 870 -21.47 2.89 1.04
C VAL A 870 -21.72 3.13 -0.45
N SER A 871 -20.72 3.64 -1.18
CA SER A 871 -20.75 3.75 -2.64
C SER A 871 -19.95 2.63 -3.32
N PHE A 872 -20.45 2.14 -4.45
CA PHE A 872 -19.83 1.05 -5.22
C PHE A 872 -20.33 1.03 -6.68
N TRP A 873 -19.57 0.39 -7.56
CA TRP A 873 -19.91 0.27 -8.99
C TRP A 873 -20.44 -1.12 -9.31
N PHE A 874 -21.61 -1.21 -9.93
CA PHE A 874 -22.25 -2.50 -10.24
C PHE A 874 -23.16 -2.40 -11.48
N PRO A 875 -23.52 -3.54 -12.12
CA PRO A 875 -24.46 -3.51 -13.25
C PRO A 875 -25.85 -3.06 -12.78
N GLY A 876 -26.43 -2.09 -13.49
CA GLY A 876 -27.71 -1.48 -13.10
C GLY A 876 -28.84 -2.50 -12.95
N GLU A 877 -28.96 -3.43 -13.91
CA GLU A 877 -29.99 -4.47 -13.92
C GLU A 877 -30.00 -5.35 -12.66
N VAL A 878 -28.84 -5.57 -12.04
CA VAL A 878 -28.71 -6.44 -10.87
C VAL A 878 -29.28 -5.76 -9.63
N ILE A 879 -28.89 -4.51 -9.36
CA ILE A 879 -29.37 -3.76 -8.19
C ILE A 879 -30.83 -3.34 -8.38
N GLU A 880 -31.21 -2.91 -9.58
CA GLU A 880 -32.61 -2.59 -9.90
C GLU A 880 -33.50 -3.83 -9.78
N GLY A 881 -33.01 -4.99 -10.19
CA GLY A 881 -33.67 -6.29 -10.00
C GLY A 881 -33.86 -6.66 -8.53
N MET A 882 -32.88 -6.36 -7.66
CA MET A 882 -33.02 -6.56 -6.21
C MET A 882 -34.09 -5.65 -5.60
N MET A 883 -34.16 -4.39 -6.05
CA MET A 883 -35.14 -3.41 -5.53
C MET A 883 -36.57 -3.64 -6.05
N ALA A 884 -36.71 -4.15 -7.28
CA ALA A 884 -38.01 -4.35 -7.94
C ALA A 884 -38.52 -5.81 -7.87
N GLY A 885 -37.66 -6.75 -7.49
CA GLY A 885 -37.96 -8.18 -7.44
C GLY A 885 -38.92 -8.56 -6.31
N GLN A 886 -39.35 -9.83 -6.33
CA GLN A 886 -40.19 -10.42 -5.29
C GLN A 886 -39.40 -10.93 -4.09
N ASP A 887 -38.08 -11.05 -4.23
CA ASP A 887 -37.20 -11.56 -3.18
C ASP A 887 -36.76 -10.43 -2.24
N GLU A 888 -36.68 -10.74 -0.95
CA GLU A 888 -36.21 -9.83 0.08
C GLU A 888 -34.68 -9.84 0.11
N TRP A 889 -34.06 -8.76 -0.39
CA TRP A 889 -32.62 -8.57 -0.34
C TRP A 889 -32.22 -7.64 0.80
N VAL A 890 -31.15 -7.99 1.50
CA VAL A 890 -30.54 -7.14 2.55
C VAL A 890 -29.10 -6.83 2.18
N ALA A 891 -28.70 -5.58 2.36
CA ALA A 891 -27.32 -5.14 2.27
C ALA A 891 -26.72 -5.09 3.69
N CYS A 892 -25.56 -5.71 3.88
CA CYS A 892 -24.85 -5.75 5.15
C CYS A 892 -23.41 -5.27 4.99
N ILE A 893 -22.89 -4.52 5.97
CA ILE A 893 -21.46 -4.24 6.11
C ILE A 893 -20.84 -5.31 7.01
N TRP A 894 -19.78 -5.94 6.53
CA TRP A 894 -19.05 -6.97 7.28
C TRP A 894 -17.57 -6.63 7.41
N SER A 895 -17.05 -6.69 8.63
CA SER A 895 -15.60 -6.66 8.86
C SER A 895 -14.97 -7.95 8.34
N THR A 896 -13.97 -7.85 7.48
CA THR A 896 -13.23 -9.02 6.95
C THR A 896 -12.16 -9.54 7.90
N GLY A 897 -11.85 -8.77 8.96
CA GLY A 897 -10.93 -9.17 10.02
C GLY A 897 -11.58 -10.09 11.05
N SER A 898 -12.79 -9.78 11.50
CA SER A 898 -13.53 -10.56 12.50
C SER A 898 -14.65 -11.41 11.90
N TRP A 899 -15.09 -11.10 10.67
CA TRP A 899 -16.33 -11.63 10.08
C TRP A 899 -17.52 -11.41 11.02
N THR A 900 -17.69 -10.16 11.46
CA THR A 900 -18.84 -9.68 12.22
C THR A 900 -19.61 -8.66 11.39
N GLU A 901 -20.94 -8.69 11.47
CA GLU A 901 -21.81 -7.69 10.86
C GLU A 901 -21.71 -6.39 11.66
N THR A 902 -21.58 -5.26 10.96
CA THR A 902 -21.54 -3.94 11.60
C THR A 902 -22.82 -3.15 11.41
N ALA A 903 -23.47 -3.30 10.25
CA ALA A 903 -24.73 -2.66 9.94
C ALA A 903 -25.45 -3.47 8.84
N SER A 904 -26.78 -3.41 8.82
CA SER A 904 -27.58 -3.96 7.73
C SER A 904 -28.82 -3.13 7.43
N VAL A 905 -29.30 -3.21 6.20
CA VAL A 905 -30.47 -2.49 5.73
C VAL A 905 -31.17 -3.28 4.62
N LEU A 906 -32.51 -3.21 4.57
CA LEU A 906 -33.28 -3.78 3.47
C LEU A 906 -32.96 -3.02 2.17
N VAL A 907 -32.74 -3.75 1.08
CA VAL A 907 -32.51 -3.17 -0.24
C VAL A 907 -33.83 -2.68 -0.83
N GLY A 908 -33.95 -1.38 -1.05
CA GLY A 908 -35.13 -0.77 -1.64
C GLY A 908 -34.85 0.65 -2.12
N ARG A 909 -35.84 1.28 -2.77
CA ARG A 909 -35.69 2.63 -3.35
C ARG A 909 -35.43 3.73 -2.32
N GLU A 910 -35.77 3.48 -1.05
CA GLU A 910 -35.54 4.43 0.04
C GLU A 910 -34.11 4.36 0.62
N THR A 911 -33.43 3.22 0.42
CA THR A 911 -32.15 2.92 1.05
C THR A 911 -31.01 2.82 0.03
N VAL A 912 -31.34 2.60 -1.25
CA VAL A 912 -30.38 2.52 -2.36
C VAL A 912 -30.68 3.61 -3.38
N ALA A 913 -29.68 4.46 -3.62
CA ALA A 913 -29.73 5.50 -4.64
C ALA A 913 -28.82 5.14 -5.83
N ALA A 914 -29.32 5.37 -7.04
CA ALA A 914 -28.58 5.24 -8.28
C ALA A 914 -27.83 6.56 -8.57
N GLY A 915 -26.52 6.48 -8.77
CA GLY A 915 -25.65 7.58 -9.17
C GLY A 915 -25.37 7.59 -10.67
N ASP A 916 -24.19 8.07 -11.03
CA ASP A 916 -23.75 8.23 -12.42
C ASP A 916 -23.50 6.87 -13.09
N THR A 917 -23.79 6.81 -14.40
CA THR A 917 -23.26 5.74 -15.24
C THR A 917 -21.75 5.88 -15.35
N TRP A 918 -21.06 4.76 -15.58
CA TRP A 918 -19.61 4.80 -15.74
C TRP A 918 -19.21 5.65 -16.95
N CYS A 919 -19.91 5.44 -18.07
CA CYS A 919 -19.70 6.11 -19.36
C CYS A 919 -20.50 7.40 -19.49
#